data_AF-A0A9D9ZY25-F1
#
_entry.id   AF-A0A9D9ZY25-F1
#
_cell.length_a   1.000
_cell.length_b   1.000
_cell.length_c   1.000
_cell.angle_alpha   90.00
_cell.angle_beta   90.00
_cell.angle_gamma   90.00
#
_symmetry.space_group_name_H-M   'P 1'
#
loop_
_entity.id
_entity.type
_entity.pdbx_description
1 polymer ?
#
loop_
_entity_poly.entity_id
_entity_poly.type
_entity_poly.pdbx_seq_one_letter_code
_entity_poly.pdbx_strand_id
1 'polypeptide(L)'
;MKVVCLGGGPAGLYFSILMKKANPAHDITVIDRNAADNTFGWGIVFSDKTMDGFRAADAEVVDEIEANFHHWDDIDVHFKGQKITSGGHGFCGIARLKLLEIFQRRAKNLGVNLVFEQEFKDPDDYAKNYDLVIGADGVFSTTRSKHDAHFNPRIDLRTCRFIWLGTKKKLDAFTFAFKETEFGWFNLHAYRFNDEMSTFIVETPESTWYKAGIDKFEAPESIAFCEKLFADLLDGHSLISNARHLRGSAMWLKFNRVLCERWYKDNIVLIGDAAHTAHFAIGSGTKLAMEDAISLSNVLNSTDGSVPERLARYQAEREIEALKLQSAARNRMTWFEDIERYVQLEPEQFAFSLLTGSQRVGHENQRLRDPKYVEKFDTWFAQKCGLPAKPIPPMFTPFKMREMTLVNRVVVSPMCTYSAIDGLPNDFHFSHYSARALGGAALVVTEMTCVAPHARITPGCTGIWNDEQESAWKRITDFVHANSQAKMAIQIGHAGRKGSTMLAWDGIDQPLPANNWPLLAPSAIPYLAGVSQLPREMTRADMDEVKAEFVQATMRAQAAGFDMVEFHAAHGYLMSSFISPLTNQRNDEYGGTLENCCRFPLEVFIAMRHAWPAEKPMSVRISAHDWVPGGITPTDAVAIAAIFKAAGADIIHVSAGQVSKDEKPIYGRMFQVPFSDKIRNELRVPTIAVGNIYEADHVNTIIAAGRADLCALARPHLADPAWTLHAAAAQGYNGVTWPKQYLGGKIQLERNLERATQLALNA
;
A
#
# COMPACT_ATOMS: atom_id res chain seq x y z
N MET A 1 -3.27 14.97 40.93
CA MET A 1 -2.46 13.78 40.60
C MET A 1 -0.99 14.15 40.69
N LYS A 2 -0.18 13.20 41.16
CA LYS A 2 1.28 13.24 41.13
C LYS A 2 1.78 12.42 39.95
N VAL A 3 2.42 13.06 38.98
CA VAL A 3 2.77 12.46 37.68
C VAL A 3 4.26 12.64 37.40
N VAL A 4 4.89 11.62 36.82
CA VAL A 4 6.26 11.73 36.32
C VAL A 4 6.33 11.34 34.85
N CYS A 5 6.94 12.20 34.05
CA CYS A 5 7.26 11.94 32.65
C CYS A 5 8.74 11.57 32.52
N LEU A 6 8.99 10.34 32.09
CA LEU A 6 10.31 9.82 31.81
C LEU A 6 10.62 10.11 30.34
N GLY A 7 11.27 11.24 30.08
CA GLY A 7 11.58 11.78 28.76
C GLY A 7 11.11 13.23 28.57
N GLY A 8 12.04 14.12 28.25
CA GLY A 8 11.87 15.56 27.99
C GLY A 8 11.75 15.91 26.51
N GLY A 9 11.33 14.96 25.67
CA GLY A 9 10.99 15.20 24.27
C GLY A 9 9.60 15.83 24.08
N PRO A 10 9.15 16.01 22.82
CA PRO A 10 7.84 16.61 22.51
C PRO A 10 6.67 15.92 23.21
N ALA A 11 6.67 14.59 23.31
CA ALA A 11 5.58 13.83 23.93
C ALA A 11 5.42 14.17 25.42
N GLY A 12 6.49 14.01 26.20
CA GLY A 12 6.47 14.20 27.66
C GLY A 12 6.27 15.66 28.08
N LEU A 13 6.94 16.59 27.39
CA LEU A 13 6.79 18.02 27.68
C LEU A 13 5.38 18.51 27.34
N TYR A 14 4.85 18.17 26.16
CA TYR A 14 3.53 18.65 25.75
C TYR A 14 2.42 18.04 26.60
N PHE A 15 2.50 16.75 26.93
CA PHE A 15 1.59 16.13 27.90
C PHE A 15 1.60 16.84 29.26
N SER A 16 2.80 17.17 29.77
CA SER A 16 2.95 17.86 31.06
C SER A 16 2.30 19.24 31.05
N ILE A 17 2.44 19.99 29.95
CA ILE A 17 1.77 21.29 29.75
C ILE A 17 0.25 21.13 29.82
N LEU A 18 -0.31 20.20 29.03
CA LEU A 18 -1.76 20.01 28.94
C LEU A 18 -2.37 19.55 30.27
N MET A 19 -1.70 18.62 30.98
CA MET A 19 -2.16 18.15 32.30
C MET A 19 -2.11 19.23 33.37
N LYS A 20 -1.08 20.09 33.35
CA LYS A 20 -0.94 21.19 34.32
C LYS A 20 -1.93 22.33 34.02
N LYS A 21 -2.20 22.59 32.73
CA LYS A 21 -3.21 23.55 32.27
C LYS A 21 -4.63 23.12 32.65
N ALA A 22 -4.94 21.83 32.52
CA ALA A 22 -6.25 21.31 32.89
C ALA A 22 -6.49 21.35 34.40
N ASN A 23 -5.46 21.10 35.22
CA ASN A 23 -5.54 21.24 36.66
C ASN A 23 -4.20 21.70 37.27
N PRO A 24 -4.09 22.98 37.69
CA PRO A 24 -2.87 23.52 38.28
C PRO A 24 -2.41 22.81 39.57
N ALA A 25 -3.30 22.09 40.26
CA ALA A 25 -2.98 21.36 41.48
C ALA A 25 -2.22 20.03 41.21
N HIS A 26 -2.05 19.62 39.95
CA HIS A 26 -1.24 18.45 39.61
C HIS A 26 0.24 18.67 39.94
N ASP A 27 0.87 17.73 40.62
CA ASP A 27 2.33 17.72 40.84
C ASP A 27 2.98 16.94 39.70
N ILE A 28 3.68 17.63 38.79
CA ILE A 28 4.21 17.02 37.56
C ILE A 28 5.71 17.26 37.48
N THR A 29 6.47 16.17 37.35
CA THR A 29 7.92 16.19 37.12
C THR A 29 8.26 15.57 35.76
N VAL A 30 9.15 16.21 34.99
CA VAL A 30 9.74 15.66 33.77
C VAL A 30 11.20 15.36 34.05
N ILE A 31 11.64 14.15 33.72
CA ILE A 31 13.03 13.69 33.89
C ILE A 31 13.60 13.36 32.51
N ASP A 32 14.74 13.94 32.14
CA ASP A 32 15.48 13.55 30.93
C ASP A 32 16.96 13.32 31.23
N ARG A 33 17.54 12.33 30.55
CA ARG A 33 18.95 11.97 30.70
C ARG A 33 19.90 12.97 30.04
N ASN A 34 19.40 13.75 29.09
CA ASN A 34 20.18 14.70 28.30
C ASN A 34 20.06 16.12 28.87
N ALA A 35 21.00 16.99 28.47
CA ALA A 35 20.87 18.42 28.67
C ALA A 35 19.66 18.98 27.90
N ALA A 36 19.08 20.08 28.40
CA ALA A 36 17.86 20.67 27.87
C ALA A 36 17.94 21.13 26.41
N ASP A 37 19.15 21.46 25.93
CA ASP A 37 19.46 21.90 24.57
C ASP A 37 20.07 20.80 23.69
N ASN A 38 20.29 19.60 24.23
CA ASN A 38 20.85 18.48 23.49
C ASN A 38 19.76 17.85 22.60
N THR A 39 19.82 18.17 21.31
CA THR A 39 18.87 17.67 20.32
C THR A 39 19.54 16.81 19.26
N PHE A 40 18.86 15.73 18.89
CA PHE A 40 19.18 14.95 17.70
C PHE A 40 18.28 15.39 16.54
N GLY A 41 18.89 15.77 15.42
CA GLY A 41 18.20 16.29 14.23
C GLY A 41 18.01 17.81 14.24
N TRP A 42 17.47 18.35 13.16
CA TRP A 42 17.43 19.78 12.86
C TRP A 42 16.00 20.34 12.82
N GLY A 43 15.34 20.32 11.68
CA GLY A 43 13.98 20.84 11.50
C GLY A 43 12.89 19.77 11.63
N ILE A 44 11.71 20.17 12.09
CA ILE A 44 10.48 19.35 12.12
C ILE A 44 9.47 19.98 11.16
N VAL A 45 8.68 19.17 10.46
CA VAL A 45 7.62 19.63 9.56
C VAL A 45 6.25 19.32 10.16
N PHE A 46 5.33 20.29 10.08
CA PHE A 46 3.91 20.08 10.31
C PHE A 46 3.11 20.43 9.04
N SER A 47 1.87 19.96 8.99
CA SER A 47 0.88 20.38 7.98
C SER A 47 -0.12 21.35 8.63
N ASP A 48 -0.69 22.28 7.89
CA ASP A 48 -1.66 23.25 8.43
C ASP A 48 -2.81 22.59 9.21
N LYS A 49 -3.40 21.52 8.67
CA LYS A 49 -4.48 20.75 9.33
C LYS A 49 -4.07 20.18 10.71
N THR A 50 -2.79 19.94 10.93
CA THR A 50 -2.28 19.46 12.23
C THR A 50 -2.25 20.58 13.26
N MET A 51 -2.04 21.81 12.83
CA MET A 51 -1.99 22.96 13.71
C MET A 51 -3.36 23.30 14.29
N ASP A 52 -4.44 23.14 13.53
CA ASP A 52 -5.81 23.34 14.01
C ASP A 52 -6.14 22.50 15.25
N GLY A 53 -5.77 21.22 15.23
CA GLY A 53 -5.96 20.31 16.35
C GLY A 53 -5.14 20.70 17.58
N PHE A 54 -3.91 21.16 17.38
CA PHE A 54 -3.04 21.62 18.46
C PHE A 54 -3.53 22.95 19.06
N ARG A 55 -4.09 23.82 18.22
CA ARG A 55 -4.61 25.12 18.65
C ARG A 55 -5.80 24.97 19.59
N ALA A 56 -6.66 23.98 19.33
CA ALA A 56 -7.75 23.62 20.24
C ALA A 56 -7.27 23.15 21.62
N ALA A 57 -6.11 22.50 21.70
CA ALA A 57 -5.52 22.02 22.95
C ALA A 57 -4.73 23.11 23.70
N ASP A 58 -3.84 23.83 23.02
CA ASP A 58 -3.11 24.96 23.60
C ASP A 58 -2.75 26.05 22.58
N ALA A 59 -3.65 27.01 22.39
CA ALA A 59 -3.47 28.15 21.48
C ALA A 59 -2.18 28.94 21.75
N GLU A 60 -1.79 29.16 23.02
CA GLU A 60 -0.60 29.97 23.34
C GLU A 60 0.70 29.31 22.86
N VAL A 61 0.79 27.98 23.00
CA VAL A 61 1.92 27.21 22.46
C VAL A 61 1.90 27.23 20.94
N VAL A 62 0.74 27.12 20.32
CA VAL A 62 0.61 27.15 18.86
C VAL A 62 0.95 28.53 18.29
N ASP A 63 0.51 29.62 18.90
CA ASP A 63 0.86 30.99 18.49
C ASP A 63 2.38 31.20 18.51
N GLU A 64 3.05 30.67 19.53
CA GLU A 64 4.50 30.78 19.64
C GLU A 64 5.24 29.87 18.65
N ILE A 65 4.71 28.68 18.36
CA ILE A 65 5.22 27.79 17.32
C ILE A 65 5.08 28.46 15.94
N GLU A 66 3.90 28.99 15.61
CA GLU A 66 3.60 29.65 14.35
C GLU A 66 4.44 30.91 14.13
N ALA A 67 4.70 31.68 15.19
CA ALA A 67 5.61 32.83 15.14
C ALA A 67 7.07 32.46 14.77
N ASN A 68 7.41 31.17 14.86
CA ASN A 68 8.73 30.63 14.51
C ASN A 68 8.68 29.70 13.29
N PHE A 69 7.56 29.64 12.57
CA PHE A 69 7.44 28.83 11.38
C PHE A 69 8.09 29.45 10.15
N HIS A 70 8.68 28.57 9.36
CA HIS A 70 8.93 28.83 7.96
C HIS A 70 7.90 28.07 7.14
N HIS A 71 7.15 28.76 6.27
CA HIS A 71 6.14 28.15 5.41
C HIS A 71 6.66 27.97 3.99
N TRP A 72 6.33 26.83 3.39
CA TRP A 72 6.53 26.57 1.96
C TRP A 72 5.42 25.67 1.45
N ASP A 73 5.17 25.75 0.15
CA ASP A 73 4.06 25.03 -0.49
C ASP A 73 4.54 23.93 -1.45
N ASP A 74 5.73 24.13 -2.01
CA ASP A 74 6.25 23.30 -3.09
C ASP A 74 7.03 22.07 -2.60
N ILE A 75 6.95 21.00 -3.38
CA ILE A 75 7.87 19.86 -3.36
C ILE A 75 8.64 19.84 -4.67
N ASP A 76 9.96 19.91 -4.59
CA ASP A 76 10.88 19.73 -5.70
C ASP A 76 11.41 18.29 -5.74
N VAL A 77 11.27 17.62 -6.89
CA VAL A 77 11.81 16.28 -7.14
C VAL A 77 12.91 16.36 -8.18
N HIS A 78 14.15 16.10 -7.76
CA HIS A 78 15.32 16.06 -8.62
C HIS A 78 15.66 14.61 -8.99
N PHE A 79 15.45 14.24 -10.24
CA PHE A 79 15.70 12.88 -10.73
C PHE A 79 16.15 12.91 -12.20
N LYS A 80 17.19 12.14 -12.53
CA LYS A 80 17.81 12.08 -13.89
C LYS A 80 18.09 13.46 -14.50
N GLY A 81 18.61 14.39 -13.70
CA GLY A 81 18.98 15.74 -14.13
C GLY A 81 17.80 16.69 -14.38
N GLN A 82 16.56 16.25 -14.13
CA GLN A 82 15.38 17.10 -14.22
C GLN A 82 14.86 17.47 -12.83
N LYS A 83 14.24 18.64 -12.74
CA LYS A 83 13.51 19.10 -11.55
C LYS A 83 12.03 19.18 -11.87
N ILE A 84 11.22 18.48 -11.10
CA ILE A 84 9.75 18.54 -11.19
C ILE A 84 9.21 19.09 -9.89
N THR A 85 8.43 20.18 -10.00
CA THR A 85 7.82 20.85 -8.87
C THR A 85 6.33 20.53 -8.81
N SER A 86 5.84 20.21 -7.62
CA SER A 86 4.42 20.07 -7.29
C SER A 86 4.10 20.97 -6.11
N GLY A 87 3.14 21.89 -6.27
CA GLY A 87 2.72 22.84 -5.24
C GLY A 87 1.48 22.41 -4.45
N GLY A 88 0.91 23.35 -3.71
CA GLY A 88 -0.35 23.20 -2.97
C GLY A 88 -0.28 22.24 -1.78
N HIS A 89 0.91 21.91 -1.28
CA HIS A 89 1.05 20.93 -0.20
C HIS A 89 0.86 21.49 1.19
N GLY A 90 1.12 22.79 1.40
CA GLY A 90 0.99 23.50 2.68
C GLY A 90 1.84 22.89 3.80
N PHE A 91 3.13 23.22 3.82
CA PHE A 91 4.05 22.79 4.88
C PHE A 91 4.54 23.95 5.72
N CYS A 92 4.80 23.66 6.98
CA CYS A 92 5.53 24.55 7.87
C CYS A 92 6.65 23.80 8.59
N GLY A 93 7.78 24.48 8.78
CA GLY A 93 8.96 23.95 9.44
C GLY A 93 9.33 24.77 10.66
N ILE A 94 9.81 24.09 11.71
CA ILE A 94 10.40 24.72 12.90
C ILE A 94 11.69 24.01 13.28
N ALA A 95 12.66 24.76 13.81
CA ALA A 95 13.82 24.15 14.45
C ALA A 95 13.40 23.29 15.67
N ARG A 96 13.87 22.05 15.74
CA ARG A 96 13.56 21.11 16.84
C ARG A 96 13.96 21.68 18.19
N LEU A 97 15.13 22.30 18.28
CA LEU A 97 15.59 22.97 19.49
C LEU A 97 14.61 24.06 19.92
N LYS A 98 14.16 24.89 18.97
CA LYS A 98 13.21 25.97 19.25
C LYS A 98 11.87 25.46 19.77
N LEU A 99 11.35 24.37 19.18
CA LEU A 99 10.13 23.72 19.65
C LEU A 99 10.27 23.25 21.11
N LEU A 100 11.40 22.64 21.46
CA LEU A 100 11.65 22.20 22.83
C LEU A 100 11.79 23.38 23.80
N GLU A 101 12.47 24.45 23.40
CA GLU A 101 12.56 25.68 24.21
C GLU A 101 11.17 26.27 24.52
N ILE A 102 10.29 26.32 23.53
CA ILE A 102 8.89 26.76 23.68
C ILE A 102 8.19 25.90 24.73
N PHE A 103 8.25 24.57 24.59
CA PHE A 103 7.62 23.66 25.53
C PHE A 103 8.23 23.73 26.93
N GLN A 104 9.56 23.79 27.05
CA GLN A 104 10.23 23.89 28.35
C GLN A 104 9.85 25.17 29.08
N ARG A 105 9.81 26.31 28.38
CA ARG A 105 9.38 27.58 28.96
C ARG A 105 7.92 27.54 29.37
N ARG A 106 7.02 27.05 28.50
CA ARG A 106 5.59 26.90 28.84
C ARG A 106 5.38 26.00 30.05
N ALA A 107 6.06 24.86 30.11
CA ALA A 107 6.00 23.91 31.22
C ALA A 107 6.48 24.56 32.54
N LYS A 108 7.62 25.29 32.52
CA LYS A 108 8.11 26.04 33.69
C LYS A 108 7.12 27.11 34.14
N ASN A 109 6.54 27.87 33.22
CA ASN A 109 5.56 28.92 33.53
C ASN A 109 4.29 28.36 34.20
N LEU A 110 3.88 27.14 33.83
CA LEU A 110 2.77 26.43 34.46
C LEU A 110 3.15 25.73 35.77
N GLY A 111 4.43 25.75 36.17
CA GLY A 111 4.92 25.13 37.39
C GLY A 111 5.18 23.63 37.29
N VAL A 112 5.54 23.12 36.11
CA VAL A 112 6.07 21.76 35.93
C VAL A 112 7.53 21.73 36.38
N ASN A 113 7.91 20.72 37.16
CA ASN A 113 9.28 20.52 37.60
C ASN A 113 10.09 19.81 36.49
N LEU A 114 11.06 20.51 35.88
CA LEU A 114 11.90 19.94 34.81
C LEU A 114 13.28 19.58 35.36
N VAL A 115 13.66 18.30 35.24
CA VAL A 115 14.93 17.76 35.73
C VAL A 115 15.69 17.13 34.57
N PHE A 116 16.73 17.82 34.10
CA PHE A 116 17.59 17.39 33.01
C PHE A 116 18.88 16.76 33.54
N GLU A 117 19.63 16.09 32.65
CA GLU A 117 20.88 15.40 32.99
C GLU A 117 20.73 14.35 34.11
N GLN A 118 19.51 13.79 34.23
CA GLN A 118 19.19 12.74 35.19
C GLN A 118 18.66 11.51 34.45
N GLU A 119 19.42 10.43 34.51
CA GLU A 119 18.98 9.15 33.99
C GLU A 119 18.17 8.38 35.05
N PHE A 120 17.01 7.87 34.65
CA PHE A 120 16.25 6.92 35.46
C PHE A 120 16.64 5.48 35.09
N LYS A 121 16.64 4.57 36.07
CA LYS A 121 17.03 3.17 35.86
C LYS A 121 15.84 2.23 35.71
N ASP A 122 14.84 2.39 36.57
CA ASP A 122 13.68 1.51 36.62
C ASP A 122 12.39 2.34 36.70
N PRO A 123 11.46 2.22 35.75
CA PRO A 123 10.17 2.92 35.85
C PRO A 123 9.34 2.47 37.07
N ASP A 124 9.56 1.27 37.61
CA ASP A 124 8.78 0.73 38.73
C ASP A 124 9.09 1.43 40.06
N ASP A 125 10.28 2.05 40.19
CA ASP A 125 10.63 2.86 41.36
C ASP A 125 9.78 4.14 41.45
N TYR A 126 9.33 4.62 40.30
CA TYR A 126 8.41 5.74 40.18
C TYR A 126 6.96 5.28 40.31
N ALA A 127 6.59 4.16 39.69
CA ALA A 127 5.22 3.63 39.71
C ALA A 127 4.66 3.41 41.12
N LYS A 128 5.53 3.15 42.11
CA LYS A 128 5.17 3.01 43.54
C LYS A 128 4.80 4.33 44.23
N ASN A 129 5.35 5.46 43.76
CA ASN A 129 5.34 6.74 44.46
C ASN A 129 4.60 7.86 43.71
N TYR A 130 4.13 7.56 42.50
CA TYR A 130 3.42 8.47 41.60
C TYR A 130 2.07 7.85 41.22
N ASP A 131 1.06 8.69 41.02
CA ASP A 131 -0.26 8.26 40.55
C ASP A 131 -0.21 7.80 39.09
N LEU A 132 0.76 8.30 38.32
CA LEU A 132 0.94 8.00 36.90
C LEU A 132 2.40 8.18 36.46
N VAL A 133 2.90 7.23 35.66
CA VAL A 133 4.22 7.26 35.03
C VAL A 133 4.05 7.27 33.51
N ILE A 134 4.63 8.26 32.85
CA ILE A 134 4.64 8.37 31.39
C ILE A 134 6.01 7.94 30.86
N GLY A 135 6.07 6.85 30.10
CA GLY A 135 7.22 6.48 29.28
C GLY A 135 7.21 7.29 27.98
N ALA A 136 7.99 8.36 27.95
CA ALA A 136 8.20 9.25 26.80
C ALA A 136 9.69 9.30 26.39
N ASP A 137 10.44 8.26 26.73
CA ASP A 137 11.90 8.15 26.65
C ASP A 137 12.40 7.66 25.28
N GLY A 138 11.54 7.79 24.27
CA GLY A 138 11.88 7.67 22.86
C GLY A 138 12.03 6.25 22.34
N VAL A 139 12.63 6.14 21.15
CA VAL A 139 12.71 4.87 20.40
C VAL A 139 13.49 3.78 21.14
N PHE A 140 14.44 4.13 22.00
CA PHE A 140 15.21 3.21 22.84
C PHE A 140 14.66 3.14 24.28
N SER A 141 13.34 3.22 24.44
CA SER A 141 12.66 3.29 25.73
C SER A 141 13.09 2.19 26.71
N THR A 142 13.66 2.62 27.84
CA THR A 142 13.92 1.80 29.03
C THR A 142 12.60 1.32 29.62
N THR A 143 11.58 2.17 29.65
CA THR A 143 10.24 1.82 30.19
C THR A 143 9.60 0.67 29.41
N ARG A 144 9.64 0.73 28.07
CA ARG A 144 9.16 -0.35 27.22
C ARG A 144 9.97 -1.62 27.42
N SER A 145 11.30 -1.52 27.41
CA SER A 145 12.21 -2.67 27.51
C SER A 145 12.07 -3.41 28.85
N LYS A 146 11.81 -2.69 29.95
CA LYS A 146 11.57 -3.26 31.28
C LYS A 146 10.35 -4.19 31.32
N HIS A 147 9.28 -3.83 30.60
CA HIS A 147 7.99 -4.54 30.58
C HIS A 147 7.69 -5.14 29.21
N ASP A 148 8.71 -5.62 28.51
CA ASP A 148 8.64 -6.16 27.14
C ASP A 148 7.56 -7.23 26.98
N ALA A 149 7.50 -8.18 27.92
CA ALA A 149 6.50 -9.25 27.94
C ALA A 149 5.05 -8.75 28.01
N HIS A 150 4.81 -7.55 28.55
CA HIS A 150 3.47 -6.96 28.63
C HIS A 150 3.16 -6.06 27.44
N PHE A 151 4.08 -5.16 27.07
CA PHE A 151 3.88 -4.25 25.95
C PHE A 151 3.94 -4.96 24.59
N ASN A 152 4.60 -6.13 24.54
CA ASN A 152 4.80 -6.98 23.37
C ASN A 152 5.22 -6.18 22.12
N PRO A 153 6.36 -5.47 22.15
CA PRO A 153 6.78 -4.61 21.06
C PRO A 153 7.31 -5.41 19.88
N ARG A 154 6.85 -5.03 18.69
CA ARG A 154 7.43 -5.47 17.42
C ARG A 154 8.43 -4.40 16.98
N ILE A 155 9.71 -4.70 17.17
CA ILE A 155 10.82 -3.83 16.77
C ILE A 155 11.44 -4.40 15.50
N ASP A 156 11.47 -3.57 14.45
CA ASP A 156 11.92 -3.92 13.12
C ASP A 156 12.98 -2.89 12.67
N LEU A 157 14.24 -3.33 12.74
CA LEU A 157 15.39 -2.53 12.35
C LEU A 157 15.47 -2.49 10.82
N ARG A 158 15.25 -1.31 10.26
CA ARG A 158 15.10 -1.13 8.81
C ARG A 158 16.42 -1.22 8.07
N THR A 159 16.34 -1.33 6.75
CA THR A 159 17.47 -1.73 5.90
C THR A 159 18.24 -0.54 5.31
N CYS A 160 17.66 0.65 5.32
CA CYS A 160 18.37 1.87 4.94
C CYS A 160 19.20 2.46 6.08
N ARG A 161 20.33 3.04 5.70
CA ARG A 161 21.18 3.89 6.53
C ARG A 161 20.88 5.34 6.20
N PHE A 162 20.74 6.18 7.21
CA PHE A 162 20.55 7.62 7.03
C PHE A 162 21.44 8.46 7.95
N ILE A 163 21.82 9.64 7.49
CA ILE A 163 22.53 10.67 8.25
C ILE A 163 21.72 11.97 8.21
N TRP A 164 21.55 12.61 9.36
CA TRP A 164 20.77 13.85 9.49
C TRP A 164 21.69 15.04 9.75
N LEU A 165 21.83 15.90 8.73
CA LEU A 165 22.69 17.07 8.73
C LEU A 165 21.86 18.36 8.61
N GLY A 166 22.52 19.50 8.83
CA GLY A 166 21.98 20.83 8.60
C GLY A 166 22.85 21.58 7.59
N THR A 167 22.30 22.60 6.94
CA THR A 167 23.05 23.46 6.01
C THR A 167 22.51 24.88 6.05
N LYS A 168 23.37 25.85 5.70
CA LYS A 168 22.98 27.25 5.47
C LYS A 168 22.36 27.48 4.09
N LYS A 169 22.41 26.48 3.19
CA LYS A 169 21.70 26.55 1.91
C LYS A 169 20.21 26.67 2.19
N LYS A 170 19.62 27.79 1.78
CA LYS A 170 18.18 28.03 1.90
C LYS A 170 17.48 27.37 0.72
N LEU A 171 16.61 26.42 1.01
CA LEU A 171 15.75 25.76 0.04
C LEU A 171 14.37 26.42 0.05
N ASP A 172 13.81 26.67 -1.13
CA ASP A 172 12.49 27.29 -1.30
C ASP A 172 11.33 26.27 -1.23
N ALA A 173 11.65 24.98 -1.36
CA ALA A 173 10.71 23.86 -1.41
C ALA A 173 11.20 22.67 -0.58
N PHE A 174 10.28 21.78 -0.21
CA PHE A 174 10.69 20.45 0.26
C PHE A 174 11.34 19.71 -0.90
N THR A 175 12.62 19.38 -0.77
CA THR A 175 13.42 18.82 -1.86
C THR A 175 13.65 17.34 -1.63
N PHE A 176 13.21 16.53 -2.59
CA PHE A 176 13.69 15.17 -2.79
C PHE A 176 14.73 15.17 -3.92
N ALA A 177 15.90 14.58 -3.68
CA ALA A 177 16.89 14.41 -4.75
C ALA A 177 17.47 13.00 -4.76
N PHE A 178 17.70 12.48 -5.95
CA PHE A 178 18.14 11.11 -6.17
C PHE A 178 19.41 11.12 -7.01
N LYS A 179 20.48 10.53 -6.47
CA LYS A 179 21.78 10.47 -7.12
C LYS A 179 22.19 9.01 -7.30
N GLU A 180 22.40 8.64 -8.56
CA GLU A 180 23.04 7.39 -8.92
C GLU A 180 24.56 7.53 -8.77
N THR A 181 25.19 6.53 -8.19
CA THR A 181 26.64 6.42 -8.05
C THR A 181 27.09 5.03 -8.52
N GLU A 182 28.39 4.81 -8.65
CA GLU A 182 28.93 3.48 -8.94
C GLU A 182 28.61 2.42 -7.87
N PHE A 183 28.21 2.85 -6.66
CA PHE A 183 27.89 1.97 -5.54
C PHE A 183 26.40 1.63 -5.45
N GLY A 184 25.54 2.44 -6.06
CA GLY A 184 24.08 2.40 -5.92
C GLY A 184 23.46 3.81 -5.77
N TRP A 185 22.23 3.85 -5.26
CA TRP A 185 21.43 5.07 -5.16
C TRP A 185 21.48 5.73 -3.78
N PHE A 186 21.57 7.05 -3.78
CA PHE A 186 21.48 7.89 -2.60
C PHE A 186 20.32 8.88 -2.74
N ASN A 187 19.55 9.01 -1.68
CA ASN A 187 18.34 9.80 -1.62
C ASN A 187 18.54 10.96 -0.64
N LEU A 188 18.01 12.13 -0.97
CA LEU A 188 18.02 13.32 -0.13
C LEU A 188 16.59 13.69 0.24
N HIS A 189 16.41 14.05 1.51
CA HIS A 189 15.23 14.75 2.03
C HIS A 189 15.72 16.06 2.66
N ALA A 190 15.39 17.19 2.05
CA ALA A 190 15.86 18.48 2.51
C ALA A 190 14.75 19.52 2.52
N TYR A 191 14.73 20.38 3.54
CA TYR A 191 13.73 21.44 3.68
C TYR A 191 14.22 22.52 4.62
N ARG A 192 13.81 23.76 4.39
CA ARG A 192 14.10 24.88 5.28
C ARG A 192 13.23 24.78 6.54
N PHE A 193 13.79 25.11 7.70
CA PHE A 193 13.04 25.06 8.96
C PHE A 193 13.14 26.35 9.79
N ASN A 194 13.98 27.30 9.37
CA ASN A 194 14.01 28.67 9.87
C ASN A 194 14.66 29.59 8.82
N ASP A 195 14.91 30.85 9.18
CA ASP A 195 15.40 31.81 8.20
C ASP A 195 16.84 31.62 7.73
N GLU A 196 17.62 30.82 8.44
CA GLU A 196 19.07 30.68 8.27
C GLU A 196 19.50 29.30 7.80
N MET A 197 18.67 28.28 8.03
CA MET A 197 19.07 26.87 7.97
C MET A 197 18.02 25.96 7.33
N SER A 198 18.53 24.92 6.68
CA SER A 198 17.76 23.79 6.15
C SER A 198 18.23 22.46 6.74
N THR A 199 17.29 21.54 6.89
CA THR A 199 17.51 20.12 7.16
C THR A 199 18.05 19.46 5.89
N PHE A 200 18.99 18.53 6.06
CA PHE A 200 19.60 17.76 4.98
C PHE A 200 19.78 16.30 5.41
N ILE A 201 18.83 15.44 5.07
CA ILE A 201 18.85 14.00 5.44
C ILE A 201 19.24 13.20 4.21
N VAL A 202 20.39 12.52 4.26
CA VAL A 202 20.83 11.59 3.22
C VAL A 202 20.53 10.17 3.65
N GLU A 203 19.87 9.40 2.79
CA GLU A 203 19.48 8.02 3.02
C GLU A 203 19.92 7.13 1.85
N THR A 204 20.34 5.89 2.14
CA THR A 204 20.73 4.90 1.14
C THR A 204 20.53 3.47 1.66
N PRO A 205 20.27 2.46 0.81
CA PRO A 205 20.29 1.06 1.23
C PRO A 205 21.62 0.67 1.92
N GLU A 206 21.58 -0.14 2.98
CA GLU A 206 22.78 -0.55 3.72
C GLU A 206 23.80 -1.27 2.82
N SER A 207 23.36 -2.01 1.81
CA SER A 207 24.23 -2.62 0.81
C SER A 207 25.03 -1.60 0.00
N THR A 208 24.41 -0.49 -0.39
CA THR A 208 25.06 0.63 -1.11
C THR A 208 26.04 1.34 -0.20
N TRP A 209 25.66 1.57 1.06
CA TRP A 209 26.52 2.17 2.08
C TRP A 209 27.82 1.38 2.31
N TYR A 210 27.73 0.05 2.41
CA TYR A 210 28.92 -0.81 2.51
C TYR A 210 29.76 -0.81 1.23
N LYS A 211 29.15 -0.85 0.05
CA LYS A 211 29.88 -0.78 -1.23
C LYS A 211 30.67 0.52 -1.37
N ALA A 212 30.12 1.63 -0.88
CA ALA A 212 30.76 2.93 -0.86
C ALA A 212 31.88 3.06 0.20
N GLY A 213 32.04 2.07 1.09
CA GLY A 213 33.06 2.07 2.15
C GLY A 213 32.78 3.05 3.29
N ILE A 214 31.57 3.58 3.39
CA ILE A 214 31.18 4.61 4.38
C ILE A 214 31.18 4.02 5.81
N ASP A 215 31.11 2.70 5.94
CA ASP A 215 31.25 1.98 7.22
C ASP A 215 32.58 2.25 7.93
N LYS A 216 33.61 2.66 7.17
CA LYS A 216 34.96 2.95 7.65
C LYS A 216 35.23 4.45 7.79
N PHE A 217 34.27 5.30 7.41
CA PHE A 217 34.47 6.74 7.42
C PHE A 217 34.40 7.30 8.84
N GLU A 218 35.27 8.28 9.10
CA GLU A 218 35.09 9.23 10.18
C GLU A 218 34.02 10.27 9.84
N ALA A 219 33.52 10.97 10.86
CA ALA A 219 32.44 11.94 10.70
C ALA A 219 32.71 13.01 9.61
N PRO A 220 33.91 13.63 9.51
CA PRO A 220 34.19 14.61 8.46
C PRO A 220 34.19 13.99 7.05
N GLU A 221 34.60 12.73 6.90
CA GLU A 221 34.63 12.03 5.61
C GLU A 221 33.21 11.74 5.11
N SER A 222 32.32 11.32 6.01
CA SER A 222 30.88 11.15 5.69
C SER A 222 30.24 12.46 5.24
N ILE A 223 30.56 13.57 5.91
CA ILE A 223 30.06 14.91 5.56
C ILE A 223 30.60 15.32 4.18
N ALA A 224 31.91 15.23 3.95
CA ALA A 224 32.54 15.58 2.69
C ALA A 224 32.02 14.73 1.51
N PHE A 225 31.74 13.44 1.75
CA PHE A 225 31.10 12.58 0.77
C PHE A 225 29.71 13.11 0.36
N CYS A 226 28.86 13.45 1.35
CA CYS A 226 27.53 14.01 1.09
C CYS A 226 27.60 15.37 0.38
N GLU A 227 28.54 16.24 0.77
CA GLU A 227 28.78 17.54 0.12
C GLU A 227 29.15 17.38 -1.35
N LYS A 228 30.05 16.44 -1.66
CA LYS A 228 30.44 16.13 -3.04
C LYS A 228 29.27 15.58 -3.85
N LEU A 229 28.49 14.68 -3.27
CA LEU A 229 27.38 13.99 -3.94
C LEU A 229 26.24 14.94 -4.34
N PHE A 230 25.97 15.95 -3.52
CA PHE A 230 24.90 16.92 -3.72
C PHE A 230 25.41 18.36 -3.92
N ALA A 231 26.62 18.51 -4.45
CA ALA A 231 27.27 19.81 -4.65
C ALA A 231 26.43 20.78 -5.49
N ASP A 232 25.69 20.26 -6.47
CA ASP A 232 24.79 21.02 -7.34
C ASP A 232 23.60 21.62 -6.59
N LEU A 233 23.13 20.96 -5.52
CA LEU A 233 22.05 21.48 -4.67
C LEU A 233 22.57 22.39 -3.56
N LEU A 234 23.76 22.10 -3.04
CA LEU A 234 24.36 22.85 -1.92
C LEU A 234 24.89 24.21 -2.32
N ASP A 235 25.26 24.41 -3.59
CA ASP A 235 25.66 25.73 -4.10
C ASP A 235 26.76 26.36 -3.24
N GLY A 236 27.79 25.55 -2.95
CA GLY A 236 28.95 25.92 -2.13
C GLY A 236 28.74 25.99 -0.61
N HIS A 237 27.53 25.74 -0.10
CA HIS A 237 27.28 25.75 1.34
C HIS A 237 27.69 24.42 2.00
N SER A 238 28.35 24.49 3.15
CA SER A 238 28.75 23.30 3.91
C SER A 238 27.60 22.61 4.63
N LEU A 239 27.79 21.33 4.93
CA LEU A 239 26.95 20.51 5.77
C LEU A 239 27.47 20.50 7.22
N ILE A 240 26.55 20.48 8.18
CA ILE A 240 26.82 20.64 9.61
C ILE A 240 26.17 19.48 10.38
N SER A 241 26.91 18.89 11.33
CA SER A 241 26.40 17.89 12.26
C SER A 241 26.20 18.47 13.66
N ASN A 242 25.08 18.15 14.30
CA ASN A 242 24.84 18.40 15.74
C ASN A 242 24.93 17.11 16.59
N ALA A 243 25.18 15.95 15.97
CA ALA A 243 25.29 14.66 16.65
C ALA A 243 26.68 14.45 17.26
N ARG A 244 27.13 15.38 18.13
CA ARG A 244 28.50 15.40 18.70
C ARG A 244 28.86 14.16 19.52
N HIS A 245 27.87 13.38 19.94
CA HIS A 245 28.03 12.16 20.73
C HIS A 245 28.23 10.90 19.87
N LEU A 246 27.91 10.95 18.58
CA LEU A 246 28.13 9.84 17.64
C LEU A 246 29.51 10.00 17.00
N ARG A 247 30.29 8.92 16.98
CA ARG A 247 31.65 8.89 16.38
C ARG A 247 31.69 7.96 15.18
N GLY A 248 32.56 8.29 14.21
CA GLY A 248 32.75 7.49 13.01
C GLY A 248 31.45 7.26 12.23
N SER A 249 31.35 6.05 11.66
CA SER A 249 30.22 5.59 10.88
C SER A 249 28.91 5.42 11.68
N ALA A 250 28.96 5.51 13.01
CA ALA A 250 27.76 5.46 13.87
C ALA A 250 26.81 6.65 13.67
N MET A 251 27.24 7.69 12.95
CA MET A 251 26.36 8.78 12.49
C MET A 251 25.32 8.32 11.45
N TRP A 252 25.57 7.20 10.76
CA TRP A 252 24.64 6.59 9.82
C TRP A 252 23.73 5.60 10.56
N LEU A 253 22.57 6.09 10.96
CA LEU A 253 21.58 5.34 11.74
C LEU A 253 20.72 4.46 10.83
N LYS A 254 20.13 3.44 11.44
CA LYS A 254 19.02 2.69 10.85
C LYS A 254 17.75 3.05 11.58
N PHE A 255 16.66 3.19 10.85
CA PHE A 255 15.37 3.51 11.45
C PHE A 255 14.86 2.31 12.26
N ASN A 256 14.45 2.56 13.50
CA ASN A 256 13.81 1.57 14.36
C ASN A 256 12.30 1.71 14.25
N ARG A 257 11.66 0.80 13.52
CA ARG A 257 10.21 0.73 13.47
C ARG A 257 9.71 0.02 14.72
N VAL A 258 9.01 0.73 15.59
CA VAL A 258 8.44 0.21 16.84
C VAL A 258 6.93 0.19 16.74
N LEU A 259 6.31 -0.92 17.17
CA LEU A 259 4.88 -1.06 17.35
C LEU A 259 4.61 -1.89 18.61
N CYS A 260 4.17 -1.27 19.70
CA CYS A 260 3.68 -1.98 20.88
C CYS A 260 2.24 -2.46 20.67
N GLU A 261 1.94 -3.70 21.06
CA GLU A 261 0.57 -4.23 21.08
C GLU A 261 -0.24 -3.64 22.23
N ARG A 262 0.41 -3.42 23.39
CA ARG A 262 -0.19 -2.73 24.54
C ARG A 262 0.61 -1.50 24.86
N TRP A 263 -0.06 -0.43 25.25
CA TRP A 263 0.58 0.86 25.51
C TRP A 263 0.62 1.23 26.98
N TYR A 264 -0.07 0.48 27.86
CA TYR A 264 -0.10 0.77 29.28
C TYR A 264 -0.05 -0.51 30.13
N LYS A 265 0.44 -0.37 31.36
CA LYS A 265 0.51 -1.40 32.40
C LYS A 265 0.28 -0.72 33.75
N ASP A 266 -0.79 -1.09 34.45
CA ASP A 266 -1.14 -0.48 35.73
C ASP A 266 -1.25 1.06 35.62
N ASN A 267 -0.37 1.81 36.28
CA ASN A 267 -0.25 3.27 36.20
C ASN A 267 0.92 3.74 35.30
N ILE A 268 1.46 2.88 34.44
CA ILE A 268 2.53 3.20 33.48
C ILE A 268 1.92 3.24 32.07
N VAL A 269 2.22 4.27 31.28
CA VAL A 269 1.77 4.38 29.87
C VAL A 269 2.90 4.85 28.96
N LEU A 270 2.98 4.31 27.76
CA LEU A 270 3.90 4.69 26.69
C LEU A 270 3.22 5.67 25.72
N ILE A 271 3.95 6.71 25.29
CA ILE A 271 3.49 7.66 24.27
C ILE A 271 4.60 7.98 23.26
N GLY A 272 4.24 8.44 22.06
CA GLY A 272 5.18 8.80 21.01
C GLY A 272 6.06 7.63 20.59
N ASP A 273 7.33 7.91 20.27
CA ASP A 273 8.30 6.90 19.79
C ASP A 273 8.58 5.77 20.80
N ALA A 274 8.22 5.92 22.08
CA ALA A 274 8.30 4.84 23.06
C ALA A 274 7.26 3.74 22.78
N ALA A 275 6.05 4.11 22.31
CA ALA A 275 4.97 3.20 21.95
C ALA A 275 5.01 2.80 20.48
N HIS A 276 5.22 3.77 19.60
CA HIS A 276 5.11 3.56 18.16
C HIS A 276 5.80 4.67 17.35
N THR A 277 6.71 4.28 16.45
CA THR A 277 7.47 5.24 15.63
C THR A 277 6.84 5.45 14.25
N ALA A 278 7.13 6.60 13.63
CA ALA A 278 6.79 6.93 12.24
C ALA A 278 8.03 7.40 11.46
N HIS A 279 8.25 6.87 10.26
CA HIS A 279 9.40 7.20 9.42
C HIS A 279 9.44 8.70 9.07
N PHE A 280 10.62 9.32 9.11
CA PHE A 280 10.80 10.75 8.85
C PHE A 280 10.36 11.16 7.43
N ALA A 281 10.32 10.23 6.48
CA ALA A 281 9.86 10.48 5.12
C ALA A 281 8.38 10.90 4.99
N ILE A 282 7.58 10.78 6.06
CA ILE A 282 6.22 11.35 6.15
C ILE A 282 6.11 12.46 7.21
N GLY A 283 7.21 12.87 7.84
CA GLY A 283 7.28 14.00 8.77
C GLY A 283 6.38 13.91 10.01
N SER A 284 5.99 12.71 10.46
CA SER A 284 4.86 12.56 11.39
C SER A 284 5.22 12.11 12.82
N GLY A 285 6.49 11.91 13.16
CA GLY A 285 6.89 11.45 14.50
C GLY A 285 6.51 12.43 15.62
N THR A 286 6.91 13.70 15.51
CA THR A 286 6.54 14.73 16.50
C THR A 286 5.04 14.99 16.55
N LYS A 287 4.38 14.98 15.39
CA LYS A 287 2.92 15.10 15.30
C LYS A 287 2.23 13.99 16.12
N LEU A 288 2.63 12.74 15.88
CA LEU A 288 2.06 11.59 16.58
C LEU A 288 2.29 11.68 18.09
N ALA A 289 3.50 12.07 18.52
CA ALA A 289 3.81 12.29 19.93
C ALA A 289 2.93 13.37 20.59
N MET A 290 2.62 14.46 19.87
CA MET A 290 1.75 15.53 20.38
C MET A 290 0.27 15.12 20.38
N GLU A 291 -0.21 14.40 19.36
CA GLU A 291 -1.57 13.86 19.33
C GLU A 291 -1.81 12.84 20.45
N ASP A 292 -0.81 12.00 20.75
CA ASP A 292 -0.85 11.08 21.89
C ASP A 292 -0.98 11.84 23.21
N ALA A 293 -0.17 12.89 23.40
CA ALA A 293 -0.24 13.74 24.58
C ALA A 293 -1.62 14.41 24.75
N ILE A 294 -2.23 14.88 23.66
CA ILE A 294 -3.59 15.47 23.68
C ILE A 294 -4.63 14.42 24.09
N SER A 295 -4.67 13.28 23.40
CA SER A 295 -5.67 12.24 23.69
C SER A 295 -5.50 11.69 25.10
N LEU A 296 -4.27 11.42 25.52
CA LEU A 296 -3.98 10.94 26.87
C LEU A 296 -4.40 11.96 27.93
N SER A 297 -4.10 13.24 27.73
CA SER A 297 -4.52 14.30 28.66
C SER A 297 -6.05 14.40 28.74
N ASN A 298 -6.75 14.34 27.60
CA ASN A 298 -8.21 14.39 27.55
C ASN A 298 -8.85 13.25 28.34
N VAL A 299 -8.40 11.99 28.13
CA VAL A 299 -8.98 10.86 28.85
C VAL A 299 -8.66 10.91 30.34
N LEU A 300 -7.48 11.39 30.74
CA LEU A 300 -7.08 11.48 32.15
C LEU A 300 -7.81 12.59 32.90
N ASN A 301 -8.18 13.67 32.22
CA ASN A 301 -8.97 14.77 32.80
C ASN A 301 -10.47 14.46 32.92
N SER A 302 -10.95 13.36 32.32
CA SER A 302 -12.31 12.88 32.59
C SER A 302 -12.45 12.33 34.01
N THR A 303 -13.65 12.43 34.59
CA THR A 303 -13.96 11.89 35.93
C THR A 303 -14.24 10.39 35.94
N ASP A 304 -14.39 9.78 34.76
CA ASP A 304 -14.94 8.44 34.63
C ASP A 304 -13.84 7.37 34.66
N GLY A 305 -13.95 6.46 35.62
CA GLY A 305 -13.07 5.30 35.77
C GLY A 305 -11.77 5.60 36.54
N SER A 306 -11.13 4.51 36.98
CA SER A 306 -9.78 4.47 37.54
C SER A 306 -8.70 4.78 36.48
N VAL A 307 -7.48 5.14 36.89
CA VAL A 307 -6.38 5.44 35.95
C VAL A 307 -6.18 4.34 34.91
N PRO A 308 -6.07 3.03 35.26
CA PRO A 308 -5.94 1.97 34.27
C PRO A 308 -7.08 1.91 33.25
N GLU A 309 -8.33 2.17 33.67
CA GLU A 309 -9.49 2.22 32.75
C GLU A 309 -9.39 3.40 31.78
N ARG A 310 -8.90 4.56 32.23
CA ARG A 310 -8.67 5.71 31.34
C ARG A 310 -7.54 5.44 30.35
N LEU A 311 -6.47 4.76 30.77
CA LEU A 311 -5.38 4.36 29.89
C LEU A 311 -5.84 3.34 28.84
N ALA A 312 -6.75 2.43 29.20
CA ALA A 312 -7.39 1.52 28.25
C ALA A 312 -8.16 2.27 27.16
N ARG A 313 -8.91 3.31 27.54
CA ARG A 313 -9.62 4.17 26.58
C ARG A 313 -8.65 4.95 25.67
N TYR A 314 -7.57 5.49 26.22
CA TYR A 314 -6.53 6.15 25.42
C TYR A 314 -6.02 5.23 24.29
N GLN A 315 -5.63 3.99 24.62
CA GLN A 315 -5.20 3.04 23.60
C GLN A 315 -6.32 2.77 22.58
N ALA A 316 -7.54 2.48 23.03
CA ALA A 316 -8.66 2.19 22.15
C ALA A 316 -9.00 3.34 21.18
N GLU A 317 -8.92 4.60 21.64
CA GLU A 317 -9.18 5.79 20.82
C GLU A 317 -8.06 6.06 19.81
N ARG A 318 -6.80 5.81 20.18
CA ARG A 318 -5.63 6.20 19.37
C ARG A 318 -5.08 5.11 18.47
N GLU A 319 -5.27 3.84 18.82
CA GLU A 319 -4.68 2.70 18.12
C GLU A 319 -5.02 2.72 16.61
N ILE A 320 -6.27 3.01 16.25
CA ILE A 320 -6.70 3.03 14.84
C ILE A 320 -5.95 4.12 14.04
N GLU A 321 -5.85 5.34 14.57
CA GLU A 321 -5.19 6.44 13.87
C GLU A 321 -3.66 6.27 13.84
N ALA A 322 -3.07 5.76 14.92
CA ALA A 322 -1.65 5.40 14.96
C ALA A 322 -1.33 4.33 13.90
N LEU A 323 -2.12 3.26 13.81
CA LEU A 323 -1.95 2.20 12.82
C LEU A 323 -2.07 2.72 11.38
N LYS A 324 -3.04 3.61 11.10
CA LYS A 324 -3.18 4.25 9.77
C LYS A 324 -1.92 5.04 9.41
N LEU A 325 -1.40 5.84 10.33
CA LEU A 325 -0.22 6.66 10.10
C LEU A 325 1.05 5.80 9.93
N GLN A 326 1.20 4.77 10.76
CA GLN A 326 2.31 3.83 10.65
C GLN A 326 2.27 3.01 9.37
N SER A 327 1.08 2.63 8.88
CA SER A 327 0.93 1.97 7.59
C SER A 327 1.42 2.86 6.45
N ALA A 328 1.02 4.14 6.44
CA ALA A 328 1.50 5.11 5.46
C ALA A 328 3.01 5.36 5.56
N ALA A 329 3.54 5.46 6.79
CA ALA A 329 4.97 5.60 7.05
C ALA A 329 5.76 4.40 6.51
N ARG A 330 5.25 3.19 6.76
CA ARG A 330 5.86 1.94 6.28
C ARG A 330 5.90 1.90 4.76
N ASN A 331 4.77 2.19 4.10
CA ASN A 331 4.71 2.19 2.62
C ASN A 331 5.72 3.18 2.03
N ARG A 332 5.81 4.38 2.62
CA ARG A 332 6.75 5.42 2.18
C ARG A 332 8.20 4.99 2.38
N MET A 333 8.53 4.48 3.55
CA MET A 333 9.86 3.97 3.91
C MET A 333 10.30 2.86 2.96
N THR A 334 9.46 1.84 2.75
CA THR A 334 9.76 0.73 1.84
C THR A 334 9.95 1.19 0.39
N TRP A 335 9.25 2.24 -0.04
CA TRP A 335 9.50 2.84 -1.36
C TRP A 335 10.93 3.37 -1.52
N PHE A 336 11.51 4.00 -0.48
CA PHE A 336 12.91 4.46 -0.51
C PHE A 336 13.92 3.33 -0.35
N GLU A 337 13.60 2.31 0.47
CA GLU A 337 14.43 1.11 0.59
C GLU A 337 14.54 0.36 -0.76
N ASP A 338 13.44 0.30 -1.50
CA ASP A 338 13.35 -0.37 -2.80
C ASP A 338 13.54 0.59 -3.98
N ILE A 339 14.35 1.64 -3.85
CA ILE A 339 14.46 2.70 -4.88
C ILE A 339 14.83 2.15 -6.27
N GLU A 340 15.69 1.12 -6.34
CA GLU A 340 16.09 0.45 -7.58
C GLU A 340 14.90 -0.11 -8.36
N ARG A 341 13.76 -0.38 -7.69
CA ARG A 341 12.51 -0.78 -8.35
C ARG A 341 11.95 0.32 -9.24
N TYR A 342 12.26 1.60 -9.02
CA TYR A 342 11.58 2.71 -9.71
C TYR A 342 12.50 3.52 -10.63
N VAL A 343 13.81 3.26 -10.63
CA VAL A 343 14.78 4.10 -11.36
C VAL A 343 14.64 4.01 -12.88
N GLN A 344 13.96 2.99 -13.40
CA GLN A 344 13.60 2.86 -14.81
C GLN A 344 12.49 3.82 -15.24
N LEU A 345 11.71 4.36 -14.31
CA LEU A 345 10.64 5.30 -14.64
C LEU A 345 11.23 6.58 -15.24
N GLU A 346 10.42 7.24 -16.08
CA GLU A 346 10.69 8.58 -16.58
C GLU A 346 10.47 9.59 -15.44
N PRO A 347 11.14 10.76 -15.44
CA PRO A 347 11.07 11.73 -14.34
C PRO A 347 9.65 12.10 -13.91
N GLU A 348 8.73 12.31 -14.85
CA GLU A 348 7.33 12.66 -14.55
C GLU A 348 6.61 11.55 -13.79
N GLN A 349 6.76 10.30 -14.22
CA GLN A 349 6.15 9.16 -13.56
C GLN A 349 6.83 8.83 -12.22
N PHE A 350 8.14 8.99 -12.15
CA PHE A 350 8.89 8.83 -10.91
C PHE A 350 8.46 9.84 -9.85
N ALA A 351 8.34 11.12 -10.21
CA ALA A 351 7.87 12.16 -9.31
C ALA A 351 6.42 11.90 -8.85
N PHE A 352 5.52 11.50 -9.76
CA PHE A 352 4.16 11.14 -9.40
C PHE A 352 4.09 9.91 -8.47
N SER A 353 4.88 8.87 -8.76
CA SER A 353 4.98 7.65 -7.92
C SER A 353 5.48 7.99 -6.51
N LEU A 354 6.52 8.82 -6.43
CA LEU A 354 7.03 9.37 -5.19
C LEU A 354 5.92 10.14 -4.45
N LEU A 355 5.30 11.15 -5.06
CA LEU A 355 4.31 11.99 -4.38
C LEU A 355 3.07 11.23 -3.88
N THR A 356 2.76 10.08 -4.48
CA THR A 356 1.65 9.20 -4.08
C THR A 356 2.09 7.97 -3.28
N GLY A 357 3.38 7.84 -2.95
CA GLY A 357 3.99 6.64 -2.34
C GLY A 357 3.49 6.31 -0.93
N SER A 358 2.94 7.28 -0.20
CA SER A 358 2.28 7.03 1.10
C SER A 358 0.93 6.31 0.96
N GLN A 359 0.36 6.26 -0.26
CA GLN A 359 -1.00 5.80 -0.58
C GLN A 359 -2.13 6.57 0.10
N ARG A 360 -1.82 7.67 0.80
CA ARG A 360 -2.83 8.60 1.35
C ARG A 360 -3.22 9.67 0.35
N VAL A 361 -2.26 10.13 -0.45
CA VAL A 361 -2.49 11.12 -1.51
C VAL A 361 -2.62 10.38 -2.82
N GLY A 362 -3.80 10.48 -3.44
CA GLY A 362 -4.09 9.98 -4.78
C GLY A 362 -4.04 11.09 -5.84
N HIS A 363 -4.37 10.73 -7.06
CA HIS A 363 -4.46 11.61 -8.21
C HIS A 363 -5.40 12.81 -8.01
N GLU A 364 -6.61 12.59 -7.51
CA GLU A 364 -7.57 13.66 -7.25
C GLU A 364 -7.12 14.55 -6.07
N ASN A 365 -6.47 13.97 -5.07
CA ASN A 365 -5.88 14.77 -4.00
C ASN A 365 -4.72 15.63 -4.50
N GLN A 366 -3.93 15.16 -5.46
CA GLN A 366 -2.92 15.99 -6.12
C GLN A 366 -3.57 17.07 -6.97
N ARG A 367 -4.67 16.79 -7.68
CA ARG A 367 -5.38 17.78 -8.49
C ARG A 367 -5.96 18.91 -7.64
N LEU A 368 -6.47 18.59 -6.45
CA LEU A 368 -6.96 19.59 -5.49
C LEU A 368 -5.83 20.49 -4.97
N ARG A 369 -4.60 19.99 -4.89
CA ARG A 369 -3.42 20.73 -4.43
C ARG A 369 -2.82 21.57 -5.54
N ASP A 370 -2.47 20.92 -6.65
CA ASP A 370 -1.84 21.54 -7.80
C ASP A 370 -2.47 21.03 -9.11
N PRO A 371 -3.55 21.68 -9.58
CA PRO A 371 -4.22 21.28 -10.80
C PRO A 371 -3.31 21.41 -12.03
N LYS A 372 -2.37 22.38 -12.04
CA LYS A 372 -1.44 22.60 -13.15
C LYS A 372 -0.41 21.48 -13.25
N TYR A 373 0.09 20.99 -12.12
CA TYR A 373 0.97 19.81 -12.08
C TYR A 373 0.26 18.59 -12.64
N VAL A 374 -0.96 18.30 -12.18
CA VAL A 374 -1.72 17.14 -12.67
C VAL A 374 -2.08 17.27 -14.15
N GLU A 375 -2.49 18.45 -14.64
CA GLU A 375 -2.74 18.68 -16.06
C GLU A 375 -1.50 18.43 -16.93
N LYS A 376 -0.33 18.89 -16.49
CA LYS A 376 0.95 18.61 -17.18
C LYS A 376 1.27 17.13 -17.18
N PHE A 377 1.12 16.46 -16.03
CA PHE A 377 1.36 15.03 -15.91
C PHE A 377 0.41 14.22 -16.81
N ASP A 378 -0.89 14.49 -16.77
CA ASP A 378 -1.90 13.81 -17.57
C ASP A 378 -1.67 14.02 -19.07
N THR A 379 -1.25 15.23 -19.46
CA THR A 379 -0.88 15.53 -20.85
C THR A 379 0.33 14.72 -21.29
N TRP A 380 1.39 14.68 -20.47
CA TRP A 380 2.58 13.88 -20.73
C TRP A 380 2.23 12.37 -20.82
N PHE A 381 1.43 11.86 -19.89
CA PHE A 381 1.06 10.46 -19.84
C PHE A 381 0.19 10.07 -21.05
N ALA A 382 -0.74 10.93 -21.46
CA ALA A 382 -1.53 10.76 -22.67
C ALA A 382 -0.64 10.68 -23.93
N GLN A 383 0.35 11.57 -24.06
CA GLN A 383 1.31 11.54 -25.17
C GLN A 383 2.14 10.25 -25.18
N LYS A 384 2.60 9.78 -24.02
CA LYS A 384 3.31 8.49 -23.88
C LYS A 384 2.43 7.31 -24.31
N CYS A 385 1.11 7.43 -24.17
CA CYS A 385 0.13 6.45 -24.66
C CYS A 385 -0.30 6.67 -26.12
N GLY A 386 0.35 7.58 -26.87
CA GLY A 386 0.05 7.85 -28.29
C GLY A 386 -1.20 8.70 -28.52
N LEU A 387 -1.69 9.41 -27.50
CA LEU A 387 -2.83 10.31 -27.59
C LEU A 387 -2.38 11.78 -27.81
N PRO A 388 -3.31 12.69 -28.21
CA PRO A 388 -3.01 14.10 -28.34
C PRO A 388 -2.49 14.72 -27.03
N ALA A 389 -1.76 15.83 -27.14
CA ALA A 389 -1.25 16.62 -26.03
C ALA A 389 -2.37 17.37 -25.29
N LYS A 390 -3.23 16.63 -24.58
CA LYS A 390 -4.31 17.13 -23.74
C LYS A 390 -4.35 16.34 -22.43
N PRO A 391 -4.81 16.94 -21.32
CA PRO A 391 -4.96 16.21 -20.08
C PRO A 391 -6.05 15.16 -20.24
N ILE A 392 -5.67 13.89 -20.14
CA ILE A 392 -6.58 12.74 -20.16
C ILE A 392 -6.32 11.95 -18.88
N PRO A 393 -7.35 11.69 -18.04
CA PRO A 393 -7.15 10.91 -16.83
C PRO A 393 -6.50 9.56 -17.17
N PRO A 394 -5.44 9.14 -16.45
CA PRO A 394 -4.66 7.96 -16.75
C PRO A 394 -5.49 6.69 -16.97
N MET A 395 -6.61 6.53 -16.25
CA MET A 395 -7.53 5.41 -16.40
C MET A 395 -8.17 5.29 -17.80
N PHE A 396 -8.25 6.39 -18.57
CA PHE A 396 -8.86 6.43 -19.90
C PHE A 396 -7.84 6.42 -21.05
N THR A 397 -6.57 6.18 -20.75
CA THR A 397 -5.55 5.96 -21.78
C THR A 397 -5.60 4.53 -22.33
N PRO A 398 -5.33 4.30 -23.63
CA PRO A 398 -5.35 2.97 -24.21
C PRO A 398 -4.19 2.11 -23.69
N PHE A 399 -4.33 0.80 -23.81
CA PHE A 399 -3.28 -0.17 -23.53
C PHE A 399 -3.21 -1.24 -24.62
N LYS A 400 -2.03 -1.47 -25.18
CA LYS A 400 -1.82 -2.50 -26.22
C LYS A 400 -1.06 -3.68 -25.66
N MET A 401 -1.57 -4.88 -25.91
CA MET A 401 -0.89 -6.16 -25.65
C MET A 401 -1.05 -7.05 -26.88
N ARG A 402 0.07 -7.52 -27.45
CA ARG A 402 0.05 -8.21 -28.75
C ARG A 402 -0.74 -7.38 -29.77
N GLU A 403 -1.66 -7.97 -30.52
CA GLU A 403 -2.54 -7.22 -31.43
C GLU A 403 -3.83 -6.69 -30.78
N MET A 404 -4.07 -6.99 -29.50
CA MET A 404 -5.22 -6.48 -28.76
C MET A 404 -4.94 -5.07 -28.23
N THR A 405 -5.82 -4.12 -28.56
CA THR A 405 -5.82 -2.78 -27.97
C THR A 405 -7.06 -2.61 -27.09
N LEU A 406 -6.84 -2.25 -25.84
CA LEU A 406 -7.85 -1.86 -24.86
C LEU A 406 -8.02 -0.34 -24.90
N VAL A 407 -9.27 0.13 -24.94
CA VAL A 407 -9.61 1.56 -25.08
C VAL A 407 -9.40 2.38 -23.81
N ASN A 408 -9.26 1.71 -22.66
CA ASN A 408 -8.98 2.30 -21.35
C ASN A 408 -8.32 1.25 -20.44
N ARG A 409 -8.04 1.60 -19.18
CA ARG A 409 -7.31 0.75 -18.21
C ARG A 409 -8.22 -0.03 -17.26
N VAL A 410 -9.54 0.01 -17.45
CA VAL A 410 -10.52 -0.57 -16.53
C VAL A 410 -10.89 -1.99 -16.96
N VAL A 411 -10.76 -2.91 -16.01
CA VAL A 411 -11.06 -4.34 -16.17
C VAL A 411 -12.20 -4.72 -15.24
N VAL A 412 -13.17 -5.48 -15.74
CA VAL A 412 -14.13 -6.20 -14.89
C VAL A 412 -13.45 -7.48 -14.42
N SER A 413 -13.29 -7.62 -13.11
CA SER A 413 -12.67 -8.78 -12.50
C SER A 413 -13.52 -10.05 -12.74
N PRO A 414 -12.90 -11.24 -12.85
CA PRO A 414 -13.61 -12.52 -12.81
C PRO A 414 -14.37 -12.65 -11.48
N MET A 415 -15.69 -12.89 -11.56
CA MET A 415 -16.59 -12.99 -10.41
C MET A 415 -17.61 -14.10 -10.63
N CYS A 416 -17.45 -15.24 -9.96
CA CYS A 416 -18.40 -16.35 -10.05
C CYS A 416 -19.82 -15.88 -9.68
N THR A 417 -20.76 -16.08 -10.60
CA THR A 417 -22.17 -15.72 -10.38
C THR A 417 -22.96 -16.92 -9.84
N TYR A 418 -22.41 -18.13 -10.01
CA TYR A 418 -23.01 -19.39 -9.59
C TYR A 418 -24.42 -19.59 -10.17
N SER A 419 -24.63 -19.16 -11.41
CA SER A 419 -25.96 -19.11 -12.06
C SER A 419 -26.11 -20.09 -13.23
N ALA A 420 -25.08 -20.87 -13.55
CA ALA A 420 -25.12 -21.84 -14.64
C ALA A 420 -25.92 -23.09 -14.23
N ILE A 421 -26.39 -23.83 -15.23
CA ILE A 421 -26.98 -25.16 -15.02
C ILE A 421 -26.10 -26.14 -15.79
N ASP A 422 -25.49 -27.09 -15.09
CA ASP A 422 -24.55 -28.06 -15.68
C ASP A 422 -23.44 -27.42 -16.53
N GLY A 423 -22.92 -26.28 -16.04
CA GLY A 423 -21.89 -25.52 -16.73
C GLY A 423 -22.39 -24.62 -17.86
N LEU A 424 -23.65 -24.76 -18.30
CA LEU A 424 -24.18 -23.98 -19.41
C LEU A 424 -24.46 -22.52 -18.99
N PRO A 425 -23.79 -21.52 -19.60
CA PRO A 425 -24.16 -20.12 -19.46
C PRO A 425 -25.55 -19.88 -20.05
N ASN A 426 -26.33 -19.02 -19.41
CA ASN A 426 -27.72 -18.71 -19.75
C ASN A 426 -27.96 -17.21 -19.85
N ASP A 427 -29.23 -16.79 -19.94
CA ASP A 427 -29.60 -15.38 -20.10
C ASP A 427 -29.18 -14.47 -18.94
N PHE A 428 -28.97 -15.03 -17.74
CA PHE A 428 -28.35 -14.27 -16.65
C PHE A 428 -26.94 -13.84 -17.04
N HIS A 429 -26.12 -14.76 -17.56
CA HIS A 429 -24.73 -14.49 -17.96
C HIS A 429 -24.69 -13.56 -19.17
N PHE A 430 -25.60 -13.77 -20.14
CA PHE A 430 -25.74 -12.87 -21.28
C PHE A 430 -26.00 -11.44 -20.82
N SER A 431 -27.01 -11.23 -19.96
CA SER A 431 -27.34 -9.91 -19.40
C SER A 431 -26.20 -9.37 -18.55
N HIS A 432 -25.56 -10.24 -17.76
CA HIS A 432 -24.50 -9.88 -16.84
C HIS A 432 -23.30 -9.28 -17.59
N TYR A 433 -22.69 -10.02 -18.51
CA TYR A 433 -21.48 -9.59 -19.21
C TYR A 433 -21.76 -8.48 -20.22
N SER A 434 -22.87 -8.57 -20.95
CA SER A 434 -23.26 -7.54 -21.93
C SER A 434 -23.45 -6.17 -21.29
N ALA A 435 -24.07 -6.10 -20.10
CA ALA A 435 -24.28 -4.83 -19.41
C ALA A 435 -22.95 -4.15 -19.01
N ARG A 436 -21.95 -4.93 -18.55
CA ARG A 436 -20.65 -4.35 -18.17
C ARG A 436 -19.81 -3.93 -19.38
N ALA A 437 -19.91 -4.67 -20.48
CA ALA A 437 -19.27 -4.32 -21.73
C ALA A 437 -19.84 -3.00 -22.30
N LEU A 438 -21.17 -2.87 -22.32
CA LEU A 438 -21.84 -1.61 -22.68
C LEU A 438 -21.57 -0.48 -21.67
N GLY A 439 -21.22 -0.84 -20.43
CA GLY A 439 -20.85 0.04 -19.32
C GLY A 439 -19.45 0.63 -19.38
N GLY A 440 -18.73 0.46 -20.50
CA GLY A 440 -17.52 1.20 -20.82
C GLY A 440 -16.20 0.61 -20.31
N ALA A 441 -16.21 -0.53 -19.63
CA ALA A 441 -14.97 -1.23 -19.28
C ALA A 441 -14.23 -1.66 -20.56
N ALA A 442 -12.89 -1.57 -20.58
CA ALA A 442 -12.13 -1.98 -21.76
C ALA A 442 -11.99 -3.50 -21.89
N LEU A 443 -11.95 -4.21 -20.76
CA LEU A 443 -11.82 -5.66 -20.72
C LEU A 443 -12.82 -6.24 -19.71
N VAL A 444 -13.60 -7.23 -20.16
CA VAL A 444 -14.49 -8.00 -19.31
C VAL A 444 -13.93 -9.41 -19.17
N VAL A 445 -13.44 -9.76 -17.98
CA VAL A 445 -12.99 -11.11 -17.68
C VAL A 445 -14.18 -11.88 -17.12
N THR A 446 -14.56 -12.98 -17.76
CA THR A 446 -15.61 -13.86 -17.24
C THR A 446 -15.23 -14.44 -15.89
N GLU A 447 -16.20 -14.94 -15.15
CA GLU A 447 -15.93 -15.81 -14.01
C GLU A 447 -15.08 -17.03 -14.39
N MET A 448 -14.52 -17.68 -13.36
CA MET A 448 -13.79 -18.93 -13.55
C MET A 448 -14.71 -19.94 -14.24
N THR A 449 -14.38 -20.21 -15.50
CA THR A 449 -15.07 -21.16 -16.36
C THR A 449 -14.32 -22.48 -16.31
N CYS A 450 -15.03 -23.53 -15.88
CA CYS A 450 -14.41 -24.80 -15.55
C CYS A 450 -14.12 -25.64 -16.79
N VAL A 451 -13.00 -26.37 -16.75
CA VAL A 451 -12.53 -27.20 -17.87
C VAL A 451 -13.23 -28.55 -17.99
N ALA A 452 -13.95 -28.97 -16.95
CA ALA A 452 -14.67 -30.23 -16.88
C ALA A 452 -15.77 -30.18 -15.79
N PRO A 453 -16.75 -31.12 -15.79
CA PRO A 453 -17.78 -31.18 -14.76
C PRO A 453 -17.23 -31.32 -13.34
N HIS A 454 -16.14 -32.08 -13.15
CA HIS A 454 -15.49 -32.31 -11.85
C HIS A 454 -14.58 -31.14 -11.42
N ALA A 455 -14.26 -30.25 -12.35
CA ALA A 455 -13.44 -29.05 -12.12
C ALA A 455 -14.20 -27.89 -11.46
N ARG A 456 -15.52 -28.03 -11.24
CA ARG A 456 -16.40 -26.97 -10.72
C ARG A 456 -16.20 -26.70 -9.23
N ILE A 457 -16.40 -25.43 -8.83
CA ILE A 457 -16.49 -25.03 -7.42
C ILE A 457 -17.84 -25.50 -6.85
N THR A 458 -18.92 -25.12 -7.53
CA THR A 458 -20.30 -25.40 -7.16
C THR A 458 -21.09 -25.90 -8.38
N PRO A 459 -22.29 -26.47 -8.21
CA PRO A 459 -23.15 -26.85 -9.32
C PRO A 459 -23.50 -25.67 -10.26
N GLY A 460 -23.48 -24.44 -9.74
CA GLY A 460 -23.78 -23.21 -10.47
C GLY A 460 -22.62 -22.62 -11.27
N CYS A 461 -21.43 -23.21 -11.24
CA CYS A 461 -20.28 -22.74 -12.02
C CYS A 461 -20.46 -22.96 -13.52
N THR A 462 -20.00 -21.99 -14.30
CA THR A 462 -19.93 -22.11 -15.77
C THR A 462 -18.84 -23.09 -16.23
N GLY A 463 -19.01 -23.62 -17.43
CA GLY A 463 -18.12 -24.57 -18.08
C GLY A 463 -17.79 -24.18 -19.52
N ILE A 464 -16.75 -24.81 -20.06
CA ILE A 464 -16.43 -24.78 -21.50
C ILE A 464 -15.82 -26.12 -21.97
N TRP A 465 -16.42 -27.23 -21.53
CA TRP A 465 -15.95 -28.59 -21.83
C TRP A 465 -16.71 -29.28 -22.98
N ASN A 466 -17.76 -28.65 -23.50
CA ASN A 466 -18.54 -29.17 -24.61
C ASN A 466 -18.99 -28.05 -25.59
N ASP A 467 -19.53 -28.47 -26.73
CA ASP A 467 -19.84 -27.58 -27.85
C ASP A 467 -21.09 -26.71 -27.59
N GLU A 468 -21.99 -27.16 -26.71
CA GLU A 468 -23.16 -26.39 -26.28
C GLU A 468 -22.73 -25.17 -25.45
N GLN A 469 -21.80 -25.38 -24.51
CA GLN A 469 -21.20 -24.31 -23.71
C GLN A 469 -20.38 -23.34 -24.58
N GLU A 470 -19.61 -23.85 -25.54
CA GLU A 470 -18.91 -23.01 -26.53
C GLU A 470 -19.89 -22.09 -27.27
N SER A 471 -20.99 -22.66 -27.78
CA SER A 471 -22.02 -21.91 -28.51
C SER A 471 -22.70 -20.85 -27.64
N ALA A 472 -22.97 -21.18 -26.38
CA ALA A 472 -23.55 -20.24 -25.42
C ALA A 472 -22.61 -19.07 -25.11
N TRP A 473 -21.30 -19.34 -24.94
CA TRP A 473 -20.30 -18.28 -24.78
C TRP A 473 -20.15 -17.43 -26.03
N LYS A 474 -20.15 -18.06 -27.21
CA LYS A 474 -20.08 -17.37 -28.51
C LYS A 474 -21.20 -16.35 -28.69
N ARG A 475 -22.43 -16.67 -28.26
CA ARG A 475 -23.55 -15.73 -28.27
C ARG A 475 -23.24 -14.45 -27.49
N ILE A 476 -22.52 -14.56 -26.37
CA ILE A 476 -22.18 -13.42 -25.50
C ILE A 476 -21.05 -12.59 -26.14
N THR A 477 -19.98 -13.24 -26.60
CA THR A 477 -18.84 -12.55 -27.24
C THR A 477 -19.26 -11.85 -28.53
N ASP A 478 -20.05 -12.49 -29.38
CA ASP A 478 -20.57 -11.90 -30.61
C ASP A 478 -21.41 -10.65 -30.32
N PHE A 479 -22.27 -10.69 -29.29
CA PHE A 479 -23.03 -9.51 -28.89
C PHE A 479 -22.11 -8.37 -28.42
N VAL A 480 -21.13 -8.67 -27.56
CA VAL A 480 -20.21 -7.67 -27.00
C VAL A 480 -19.39 -7.00 -28.10
N HIS A 481 -18.84 -7.77 -29.04
CA HIS A 481 -18.05 -7.27 -30.17
C HIS A 481 -18.87 -6.45 -31.14
N ALA A 482 -20.14 -6.80 -31.34
CA ALA A 482 -21.03 -6.06 -32.24
C ALA A 482 -21.52 -4.72 -31.64
N ASN A 483 -21.58 -4.61 -30.31
CA ASN A 483 -22.30 -3.51 -29.64
C ASN A 483 -21.45 -2.65 -28.69
N SER A 484 -20.19 -3.00 -28.45
CA SER A 484 -19.30 -2.20 -27.59
C SER A 484 -17.85 -2.22 -28.06
N GLN A 485 -16.99 -1.43 -27.40
CA GLN A 485 -15.54 -1.46 -27.63
C GLN A 485 -14.79 -2.39 -26.66
N ALA A 486 -15.53 -3.05 -25.75
CA ALA A 486 -14.93 -3.93 -24.76
C ALA A 486 -14.37 -5.20 -25.41
N LYS A 487 -13.28 -5.70 -24.84
CA LYS A 487 -12.71 -7.01 -25.14
C LYS A 487 -13.20 -8.03 -24.14
N MET A 488 -13.35 -9.27 -24.58
CA MET A 488 -13.79 -10.39 -23.75
C MET A 488 -12.61 -11.30 -23.43
N ALA A 489 -12.38 -11.54 -22.15
CA ALA A 489 -11.44 -12.55 -21.68
C ALA A 489 -12.17 -13.65 -20.92
N ILE A 490 -11.73 -14.89 -21.10
CA ILE A 490 -12.22 -16.02 -20.32
C ILE A 490 -11.18 -16.44 -19.30
N GLN A 491 -11.57 -16.52 -18.02
CA GLN A 491 -10.74 -17.14 -17.00
C GLN A 491 -11.01 -18.65 -16.97
N ILE A 492 -10.02 -19.47 -17.29
CA ILE A 492 -10.13 -20.93 -17.30
C ILE A 492 -9.49 -21.49 -16.02
N GLY A 493 -10.21 -22.37 -15.32
CA GLY A 493 -9.74 -22.90 -14.04
C GLY A 493 -10.33 -24.24 -13.63
N HIS A 494 -9.77 -24.79 -12.56
CA HIS A 494 -10.18 -26.06 -11.95
C HIS A 494 -10.15 -25.91 -10.42
N ALA A 495 -11.29 -26.14 -9.75
CA ALA A 495 -11.46 -25.85 -8.34
C ALA A 495 -10.58 -26.72 -7.40
N GLY A 496 -10.23 -27.92 -7.85
CA GLY A 496 -9.35 -28.83 -7.11
C GLY A 496 -9.95 -29.20 -5.76
N ARG A 497 -9.17 -29.09 -4.68
CA ARG A 497 -9.64 -29.36 -3.30
C ARG A 497 -10.75 -28.44 -2.78
N LYS A 498 -11.09 -27.37 -3.51
CA LYS A 498 -12.16 -26.43 -3.18
C LYS A 498 -13.42 -26.64 -4.04
N GLY A 499 -13.48 -27.74 -4.78
CA GLY A 499 -14.64 -28.13 -5.57
C GLY A 499 -15.75 -28.78 -4.73
N SER A 500 -16.88 -29.06 -5.40
CA SER A 500 -18.02 -29.77 -4.81
C SER A 500 -18.60 -29.10 -3.55
N THR A 501 -18.78 -27.78 -3.62
CA THR A 501 -19.34 -26.95 -2.54
C THR A 501 -20.72 -26.40 -2.87
N MET A 502 -21.46 -26.00 -1.84
CA MET A 502 -22.73 -25.30 -1.95
C MET A 502 -22.57 -23.94 -2.66
N LEU A 503 -23.68 -23.39 -3.16
CA LEU A 503 -23.69 -22.01 -3.64
C LEU A 503 -23.31 -21.06 -2.49
N ALA A 504 -22.63 -19.96 -2.81
CA ALA A 504 -22.01 -19.11 -1.79
C ALA A 504 -23.01 -18.55 -0.76
N TRP A 505 -24.27 -18.29 -1.17
CA TRP A 505 -25.32 -17.80 -0.28
C TRP A 505 -26.02 -18.90 0.53
N ASP A 506 -25.87 -20.17 0.17
CA ASP A 506 -26.41 -21.31 0.91
C ASP A 506 -25.42 -21.83 1.96
N GLY A 507 -24.13 -21.72 1.67
CA GLY A 507 -23.05 -22.14 2.57
C GLY A 507 -21.69 -22.01 1.92
N ILE A 508 -21.07 -20.82 2.03
CA ILE A 508 -19.75 -20.58 1.45
C ILE A 508 -18.71 -21.61 1.94
N ASP A 509 -18.00 -22.21 0.98
CA ASP A 509 -16.99 -23.27 1.17
C ASP A 509 -17.50 -24.57 1.83
N GLN A 510 -18.80 -24.69 2.12
CA GLN A 510 -19.37 -25.90 2.69
C GLN A 510 -19.57 -26.96 1.60
N PRO A 511 -19.28 -28.25 1.88
CA PRO A 511 -19.49 -29.32 0.90
C PRO A 511 -20.97 -29.47 0.56
N LEU A 512 -21.28 -30.03 -0.61
CA LEU A 512 -22.67 -30.35 -0.96
C LEU A 512 -23.25 -31.39 0.02
N PRO A 513 -24.55 -31.32 0.33
CA PRO A 513 -25.20 -32.29 1.23
C PRO A 513 -25.35 -33.68 0.58
N ALA A 514 -25.43 -33.73 -0.75
CA ALA A 514 -25.51 -34.95 -1.56
C ALA A 514 -24.91 -34.71 -2.95
N ASN A 515 -24.65 -35.78 -3.70
CA ASN A 515 -24.14 -35.75 -5.07
C ASN A 515 -22.78 -35.03 -5.23
N ASN A 516 -21.90 -35.17 -4.23
CA ASN A 516 -20.53 -34.71 -4.35
C ASN A 516 -19.79 -35.47 -5.45
N TRP A 517 -18.92 -34.78 -6.18
CA TRP A 517 -18.01 -35.41 -7.13
C TRP A 517 -16.61 -35.61 -6.52
N PRO A 518 -15.79 -36.55 -7.03
CA PRO A 518 -14.41 -36.71 -6.58
C PRO A 518 -13.60 -35.43 -6.79
N LEU A 519 -12.79 -35.07 -5.78
CA LEU A 519 -11.89 -33.91 -5.86
C LEU A 519 -10.45 -34.36 -6.13
N LEU A 520 -9.73 -33.56 -6.91
CA LEU A 520 -8.32 -33.75 -7.23
C LEU A 520 -7.47 -32.64 -6.59
N ALA A 521 -6.29 -33.00 -6.11
CA ALA A 521 -5.32 -32.08 -5.51
C ALA A 521 -3.88 -32.63 -5.60
N PRO A 522 -2.85 -31.79 -5.43
CA PRO A 522 -1.47 -32.25 -5.33
C PRO A 522 -1.24 -33.17 -4.14
N SER A 523 -1.99 -33.00 -3.05
CA SER A 523 -1.91 -33.85 -1.85
C SER A 523 -3.29 -34.01 -1.21
N ALA A 524 -3.49 -35.08 -0.44
CA ALA A 524 -4.75 -35.41 0.24
C ALA A 524 -4.98 -34.52 1.48
N ILE A 525 -5.15 -33.21 1.26
CA ILE A 525 -5.33 -32.21 2.32
C ILE A 525 -6.62 -31.43 2.03
N PRO A 526 -7.66 -31.50 2.88
CA PRO A 526 -8.92 -30.78 2.67
C PRO A 526 -8.73 -29.27 2.83
N TYR A 527 -9.65 -28.47 2.26
CA TYR A 527 -9.62 -27.02 2.44
C TYR A 527 -10.04 -26.59 3.86
N LEU A 528 -11.17 -27.11 4.35
CA LEU A 528 -11.59 -27.01 5.75
C LEU A 528 -11.34 -28.35 6.45
N ALA A 529 -10.44 -28.35 7.43
CA ALA A 529 -10.14 -29.56 8.21
C ALA A 529 -11.39 -30.11 8.91
N GLY A 530 -11.67 -31.40 8.69
CA GLY A 530 -12.85 -32.08 9.27
C GLY A 530 -14.21 -31.71 8.66
N VAL A 531 -14.25 -30.82 7.67
CA VAL A 531 -15.50 -30.33 7.05
C VAL A 531 -15.52 -30.57 5.54
N SER A 532 -14.49 -30.12 4.80
CA SER A 532 -14.42 -30.34 3.35
C SER A 532 -14.13 -31.80 3.03
N GLN A 533 -14.61 -32.25 1.87
CA GLN A 533 -14.25 -33.56 1.31
C GLN A 533 -12.73 -33.69 1.19
N LEU A 534 -12.20 -34.86 1.54
CA LEU A 534 -10.79 -35.20 1.34
C LEU A 534 -10.52 -35.37 -0.17
N PRO A 535 -9.65 -34.54 -0.78
CA PRO A 535 -9.31 -34.73 -2.18
C PRO A 535 -8.40 -35.95 -2.35
N ARG A 536 -8.46 -36.55 -3.53
CA ARG A 536 -7.50 -37.57 -3.95
C ARG A 536 -6.23 -36.88 -4.44
N GLU A 537 -5.10 -37.40 -3.98
CA GLU A 537 -3.79 -37.02 -4.52
C GLU A 537 -3.70 -37.43 -6.01
N MET A 538 -3.33 -36.48 -6.86
CA MET A 538 -3.22 -36.71 -8.31
C MET A 538 -2.05 -37.62 -8.65
N THR A 539 -2.32 -38.54 -9.57
CA THR A 539 -1.32 -39.33 -10.30
C THR A 539 -0.87 -38.58 -11.56
N ARG A 540 0.19 -39.07 -12.23
CA ARG A 540 0.60 -38.55 -13.54
C ARG A 540 -0.52 -38.65 -14.59
N ALA A 541 -1.31 -39.72 -14.57
CA ALA A 541 -2.44 -39.89 -15.49
C ALA A 541 -3.51 -38.82 -15.26
N ASP A 542 -3.85 -38.51 -13.99
CA ASP A 542 -4.78 -37.41 -13.67
C ASP A 542 -4.24 -36.06 -14.14
N MET A 543 -2.93 -35.83 -13.98
CA MET A 543 -2.28 -34.60 -14.46
C MET A 543 -2.33 -34.48 -16.00
N ASP A 544 -2.16 -35.58 -16.73
CA ASP A 544 -2.28 -35.59 -18.18
C ASP A 544 -3.70 -35.37 -18.67
N GLU A 545 -4.70 -35.96 -18.00
CA GLU A 545 -6.12 -35.74 -18.29
C GLU A 545 -6.51 -34.28 -18.06
N VAL A 546 -6.22 -33.73 -16.88
CA VAL A 546 -6.50 -32.31 -16.58
C VAL A 546 -5.81 -31.38 -17.57
N LYS A 547 -4.54 -31.63 -17.91
CA LYS A 547 -3.83 -30.85 -18.94
C LYS A 547 -4.57 -30.88 -20.28
N ALA A 548 -5.07 -32.03 -20.71
CA ALA A 548 -5.84 -32.16 -21.95
C ALA A 548 -7.17 -31.39 -21.86
N GLU A 549 -7.87 -31.43 -20.73
CA GLU A 549 -9.10 -30.64 -20.49
C GLU A 549 -8.83 -29.13 -20.62
N PHE A 550 -7.73 -28.62 -20.05
CA PHE A 550 -7.34 -27.21 -20.19
C PHE A 550 -7.03 -26.82 -21.65
N VAL A 551 -6.36 -27.69 -22.41
CA VAL A 551 -6.10 -27.48 -23.84
C VAL A 551 -7.42 -27.42 -24.62
N GLN A 552 -8.32 -28.36 -24.37
CA GLN A 552 -9.63 -28.42 -25.01
C GLN A 552 -10.50 -27.20 -24.69
N ALA A 553 -10.50 -26.75 -23.44
CA ALA A 553 -11.17 -25.51 -23.02
C ALA A 553 -10.58 -24.28 -23.72
N THR A 554 -9.26 -24.23 -23.89
CA THR A 554 -8.56 -23.13 -24.58
C THR A 554 -8.91 -23.06 -26.07
N MET A 555 -8.99 -24.20 -26.74
CA MET A 555 -9.42 -24.26 -28.15
C MET A 555 -10.88 -23.80 -28.31
N ARG A 556 -11.77 -24.24 -27.41
CA ARG A 556 -13.18 -23.79 -27.40
C ARG A 556 -13.31 -22.31 -27.10
N ALA A 557 -12.50 -21.77 -26.17
CA ALA A 557 -12.44 -20.34 -25.93
C ALA A 557 -12.07 -19.55 -27.20
N GLN A 558 -11.15 -20.08 -28.01
CA GLN A 558 -10.78 -19.43 -29.27
C GLN A 558 -11.95 -19.46 -30.25
N ALA A 559 -12.60 -20.61 -30.41
CA ALA A 559 -13.76 -20.79 -31.28
C ALA A 559 -14.97 -19.94 -30.85
N ALA A 560 -15.16 -19.77 -29.54
CA ALA A 560 -16.14 -18.87 -28.94
C ALA A 560 -15.78 -17.39 -29.10
N GLY A 561 -14.64 -17.04 -29.71
CA GLY A 561 -14.32 -15.66 -30.07
C GLY A 561 -13.72 -14.82 -28.94
N PHE A 562 -13.24 -15.40 -27.85
CA PHE A 562 -12.56 -14.61 -26.82
C PHE A 562 -11.29 -13.91 -27.36
N ASP A 563 -11.02 -12.70 -26.86
CA ASP A 563 -9.86 -11.88 -27.24
C ASP A 563 -8.60 -12.25 -26.42
N MET A 564 -8.80 -12.77 -25.20
CA MET A 564 -7.74 -13.17 -24.27
C MET A 564 -8.19 -14.39 -23.44
N VAL A 565 -7.25 -15.25 -23.06
CA VAL A 565 -7.45 -16.30 -22.04
C VAL A 565 -6.66 -15.95 -20.79
N GLU A 566 -7.26 -16.14 -19.63
CA GLU A 566 -6.60 -16.04 -18.33
C GLU A 566 -6.53 -17.42 -17.67
N PHE A 567 -5.30 -17.89 -17.40
CA PHE A 567 -5.05 -19.11 -16.65
C PHE A 567 -5.20 -18.86 -15.14
N HIS A 568 -6.11 -19.58 -14.48
CA HIS A 568 -6.34 -19.39 -13.04
C HIS A 568 -5.38 -20.23 -12.17
N ALA A 569 -4.31 -19.59 -11.69
CA ALA A 569 -3.31 -20.16 -10.78
C ALA A 569 -3.30 -19.47 -9.40
N ALA A 570 -4.48 -19.09 -8.90
CA ALA A 570 -4.65 -18.34 -7.66
C ALA A 570 -5.73 -18.96 -6.76
N HIS A 571 -5.91 -18.37 -5.58
CA HIS A 571 -7.04 -18.57 -4.68
C HIS A 571 -7.24 -19.99 -4.14
N GLY A 572 -6.16 -20.78 -4.08
CA GLY A 572 -6.19 -22.13 -3.53
C GLY A 572 -6.90 -23.17 -4.39
N TYR A 573 -7.33 -22.81 -5.60
CA TYR A 573 -7.81 -23.76 -6.59
C TYR A 573 -6.67 -24.64 -7.09
N LEU A 574 -6.92 -25.58 -8.01
CA LEU A 574 -5.99 -26.68 -8.32
C LEU A 574 -4.55 -26.20 -8.58
N MET A 575 -4.36 -25.26 -9.50
CA MET A 575 -3.02 -24.79 -9.89
C MET A 575 -2.34 -24.01 -8.75
N SER A 576 -3.09 -23.19 -8.02
CA SER A 576 -2.60 -22.52 -6.81
C SER A 576 -2.23 -23.50 -5.70
N SER A 577 -2.93 -24.64 -5.61
CA SER A 577 -2.65 -25.65 -4.60
C SER A 577 -1.36 -26.42 -4.91
N PHE A 578 -0.99 -26.59 -6.18
CA PHE A 578 0.32 -27.10 -6.57
C PHE A 578 1.44 -26.11 -6.22
N ILE A 579 1.22 -24.82 -6.47
CA ILE A 579 2.24 -23.78 -6.22
C ILE A 579 2.53 -23.62 -4.72
N SER A 580 1.49 -23.63 -3.87
CA SER A 580 1.67 -23.34 -2.44
C SER A 580 2.22 -24.56 -1.67
N PRO A 581 3.32 -24.38 -0.90
CA PRO A 581 3.85 -25.43 -0.02
C PRO A 581 2.92 -25.78 1.14
N LEU A 582 1.90 -24.95 1.43
CA LEU A 582 0.89 -25.28 2.46
C LEU A 582 0.00 -26.44 2.03
N THR A 583 -0.14 -26.65 0.73
CA THR A 583 -1.14 -27.56 0.15
C THR A 583 -0.53 -28.64 -0.72
N ASN A 584 0.71 -28.45 -1.16
CA ASN A 584 1.48 -29.43 -1.89
C ASN A 584 2.56 -30.04 -0.97
N GLN A 585 2.30 -31.26 -0.50
CA GLN A 585 3.20 -32.04 0.35
C GLN A 585 3.79 -33.24 -0.42
N ARG A 586 3.82 -33.17 -1.75
CA ARG A 586 4.38 -34.23 -2.58
C ARG A 586 5.88 -34.35 -2.38
N ASN A 587 6.38 -35.58 -2.50
CA ASN A 587 7.79 -35.93 -2.42
C ASN A 587 8.40 -36.33 -3.79
N ASP A 588 7.65 -36.13 -4.87
CA ASP A 588 8.10 -36.33 -6.24
C ASP A 588 8.54 -35.01 -6.90
N GLU A 589 8.77 -35.03 -8.21
CA GLU A 589 9.23 -33.86 -8.98
C GLU A 589 8.20 -32.71 -9.11
N TYR A 590 7.00 -32.88 -8.52
CA TYR A 590 5.92 -31.90 -8.50
C TYR A 590 5.73 -31.23 -7.12
N GLY A 591 6.57 -31.53 -6.12
CA GLY A 591 6.53 -30.90 -4.80
C GLY A 591 7.91 -30.54 -4.23
N GLY A 592 7.92 -29.92 -3.05
CA GLY A 592 9.14 -29.49 -2.37
C GLY A 592 9.57 -28.08 -2.76
N THR A 593 10.51 -27.96 -3.71
CA THR A 593 11.02 -26.63 -4.12
C THR A 593 9.97 -25.84 -4.90
N LEU A 594 10.09 -24.51 -4.93
CA LEU A 594 9.16 -23.66 -5.67
C LEU A 594 9.11 -24.03 -7.17
N GLU A 595 10.24 -24.40 -7.75
CA GLU A 595 10.33 -24.84 -9.16
C GLU A 595 9.53 -26.11 -9.40
N ASN A 596 9.61 -27.10 -8.49
CA ASN A 596 8.84 -28.34 -8.58
C ASN A 596 7.36 -28.08 -8.38
N CYS A 597 7.00 -27.27 -7.38
CA CYS A 597 5.61 -26.85 -7.13
C CYS A 597 4.99 -26.12 -8.33
N CYS A 598 5.80 -25.37 -9.09
CA CYS A 598 5.35 -24.70 -10.32
C CYS A 598 5.33 -25.63 -11.55
N ARG A 599 5.93 -26.82 -11.50
CA ARG A 599 6.15 -27.68 -12.68
C ARG A 599 4.85 -28.05 -13.39
N PHE A 600 3.87 -28.62 -12.68
CA PHE A 600 2.59 -29.00 -13.29
C PHE A 600 1.77 -27.79 -13.77
N PRO A 601 1.58 -26.71 -12.98
CA PRO A 601 0.98 -25.47 -13.48
C PRO A 601 1.63 -24.93 -14.75
N LEU A 602 2.96 -25.04 -14.87
CA LEU A 602 3.71 -24.61 -16.04
C LEU A 602 3.49 -25.53 -17.26
N GLU A 603 3.47 -26.85 -17.07
CA GLU A 603 3.12 -27.81 -18.13
C GLU A 603 1.75 -27.48 -18.76
N VAL A 604 0.75 -27.19 -17.91
CA VAL A 604 -0.60 -26.83 -18.36
C VAL A 604 -0.59 -25.48 -19.07
N PHE A 605 0.04 -24.47 -18.48
CA PHE A 605 0.13 -23.14 -19.09
C PHE A 605 0.80 -23.17 -20.47
N ILE A 606 1.92 -23.88 -20.62
CA ILE A 606 2.61 -24.04 -21.91
C ILE A 606 1.72 -24.76 -22.92
N ALA A 607 1.01 -25.81 -22.51
CA ALA A 607 0.09 -26.54 -23.39
C ALA A 607 -1.06 -25.64 -23.88
N MET A 608 -1.65 -24.83 -22.98
CA MET A 608 -2.63 -23.81 -23.35
C MET A 608 -2.04 -22.74 -24.28
N ARG A 609 -0.83 -22.25 -24.01
CA ARG A 609 -0.15 -21.23 -24.81
C ARG A 609 0.12 -21.71 -26.24
N HIS A 610 0.42 -23.00 -26.43
CA HIS A 610 0.55 -23.63 -27.75
C HIS A 610 -0.80 -23.76 -28.48
N ALA A 611 -1.90 -23.95 -27.74
CA ALA A 611 -3.24 -24.04 -28.31
C ALA A 611 -3.87 -22.66 -28.59
N TRP A 612 -3.39 -21.59 -27.95
CA TRP A 612 -3.89 -20.24 -28.10
C TRP A 612 -3.13 -19.45 -29.20
N PRO A 613 -3.79 -18.64 -30.05
CA PRO A 613 -3.13 -17.88 -31.11
C PRO A 613 -2.07 -16.91 -30.60
N ALA A 614 -0.88 -16.90 -31.21
CA ALA A 614 0.29 -16.14 -30.73
C ALA A 614 0.09 -14.61 -30.75
N GLU A 615 -0.79 -14.11 -31.62
CA GLU A 615 -1.19 -12.71 -31.74
C GLU A 615 -2.20 -12.27 -30.66
N LYS A 616 -2.81 -13.24 -29.94
CA LYS A 616 -3.75 -12.96 -28.85
C LYS A 616 -3.06 -13.06 -27.49
N PRO A 617 -3.33 -12.12 -26.56
CA PRO A 617 -2.77 -12.16 -25.22
C PRO A 617 -3.21 -13.39 -24.41
N MET A 618 -2.33 -13.83 -23.51
CA MET A 618 -2.64 -14.81 -22.47
C MET A 618 -2.17 -14.28 -21.10
N SER A 619 -3.09 -14.24 -20.15
CA SER A 619 -2.87 -13.82 -18.75
C SER A 619 -2.68 -15.03 -17.85
N VAL A 620 -2.00 -14.84 -16.72
CA VAL A 620 -2.09 -15.75 -15.56
C VAL A 620 -2.50 -14.98 -14.32
N ARG A 621 -3.44 -15.53 -13.56
CA ARG A 621 -3.81 -15.00 -12.25
C ARG A 621 -3.11 -15.77 -11.15
N ILE A 622 -2.37 -15.10 -10.27
CA ILE A 622 -1.62 -15.71 -9.16
C ILE A 622 -2.04 -15.16 -7.79
N SER A 623 -1.82 -15.94 -6.73
CA SER A 623 -1.86 -15.45 -5.35
C SER A 623 -0.43 -15.04 -4.94
N ALA A 624 -0.22 -13.75 -4.73
CA ALA A 624 1.11 -13.20 -4.39
C ALA A 624 1.48 -13.31 -2.90
N HIS A 625 0.55 -13.74 -2.06
CA HIS A 625 0.76 -13.93 -0.64
C HIS A 625 -0.31 -14.90 -0.10
N ASP A 626 0.07 -15.92 0.67
CA ASP A 626 -0.89 -16.89 1.24
C ASP A 626 -1.48 -16.45 2.59
N TRP A 627 -0.80 -15.53 3.27
CA TRP A 627 -1.18 -14.94 4.58
C TRP A 627 -1.15 -15.95 5.73
N VAL A 628 -0.39 -17.03 5.55
CA VAL A 628 -0.09 -18.05 6.54
C VAL A 628 1.43 -18.25 6.57
N PRO A 629 2.06 -18.35 7.76
CA PRO A 629 3.48 -18.67 7.87
C PRO A 629 3.84 -19.94 7.10
N GLY A 630 4.95 -19.89 6.36
CA GLY A 630 5.41 -21.01 5.53
C GLY A 630 4.70 -21.14 4.16
N GLY A 631 3.73 -20.27 3.85
CA GLY A 631 3.14 -20.18 2.50
C GLY A 631 3.89 -19.25 1.56
N ILE A 632 3.28 -18.98 0.40
CA ILE A 632 3.82 -18.06 -0.61
C ILE A 632 3.96 -16.65 -0.04
N THR A 633 5.14 -16.07 -0.26
CA THR A 633 5.49 -14.69 0.09
C THR A 633 5.54 -13.78 -1.15
N PRO A 634 5.61 -12.44 -0.98
CA PRO A 634 5.74 -11.53 -2.12
C PRO A 634 7.02 -11.71 -2.94
N THR A 635 8.08 -12.26 -2.32
CA THR A 635 9.32 -12.60 -3.03
C THR A 635 9.12 -13.84 -3.90
N ASP A 636 8.46 -14.87 -3.37
CA ASP A 636 8.10 -16.06 -4.15
C ASP A 636 7.17 -15.70 -5.30
N ALA A 637 6.24 -14.76 -5.09
CA ALA A 637 5.34 -14.27 -6.12
C ALA A 637 6.09 -13.65 -7.33
N VAL A 638 7.21 -12.96 -7.09
CA VAL A 638 8.07 -12.46 -8.17
C VAL A 638 8.72 -13.62 -8.93
N ALA A 639 9.22 -14.64 -8.23
CA ALA A 639 9.78 -15.82 -8.87
C ALA A 639 8.73 -16.58 -9.71
N ILE A 640 7.52 -16.78 -9.16
CA ILE A 640 6.38 -17.41 -9.84
C ILE A 640 6.01 -16.60 -11.10
N ALA A 641 5.87 -15.28 -10.97
CA ALA A 641 5.56 -14.41 -12.11
C ALA A 641 6.66 -14.45 -13.18
N ALA A 642 7.93 -14.55 -12.79
CA ALA A 642 9.05 -14.70 -13.73
C ALA A 642 8.97 -16.02 -14.51
N ILE A 643 8.62 -17.12 -13.84
CA ILE A 643 8.43 -18.44 -14.46
C ILE A 643 7.31 -18.38 -15.51
N PHE A 644 6.14 -17.82 -15.18
CA PHE A 644 5.04 -17.71 -16.15
C PHE A 644 5.34 -16.72 -17.27
N LYS A 645 6.00 -15.60 -16.99
CA LYS A 645 6.49 -14.67 -18.01
C LYS A 645 7.39 -15.38 -19.01
N ALA A 646 8.35 -16.17 -18.53
CA ALA A 646 9.26 -16.93 -19.38
C ALA A 646 8.53 -17.98 -20.25
N ALA A 647 7.43 -18.55 -19.74
CA ALA A 647 6.58 -19.47 -20.49
C ALA A 647 5.60 -18.79 -21.46
N GLY A 648 5.56 -17.46 -21.52
CA GLY A 648 4.77 -16.71 -22.51
C GLY A 648 3.51 -16.03 -21.95
N ALA A 649 3.40 -15.83 -20.64
CA ALA A 649 2.39 -14.93 -20.08
C ALA A 649 2.66 -13.47 -20.50
N ASP A 650 1.65 -12.84 -21.08
CA ASP A 650 1.73 -11.46 -21.57
C ASP A 650 1.47 -10.43 -20.46
N ILE A 651 0.70 -10.84 -19.45
CA ILE A 651 0.31 -10.00 -18.32
C ILE A 651 0.04 -10.88 -17.09
N ILE A 652 0.41 -10.38 -15.91
CA ILE A 652 0.18 -11.07 -14.64
C ILE A 652 -0.97 -10.39 -13.89
N HIS A 653 -2.05 -11.13 -13.62
CA HIS A 653 -3.14 -10.66 -12.78
C HIS A 653 -2.86 -11.00 -11.32
N VAL A 654 -2.52 -9.97 -10.53
CA VAL A 654 -1.92 -10.16 -9.21
C VAL A 654 -2.98 -10.08 -8.13
N SER A 655 -3.33 -11.23 -7.54
CA SER A 655 -4.20 -11.32 -6.36
C SER A 655 -3.46 -11.86 -5.13
N ALA A 656 -4.16 -12.29 -4.07
CA ALA A 656 -3.59 -12.87 -2.87
C ALA A 656 -4.63 -13.74 -2.13
N GLY A 657 -4.13 -14.62 -1.26
CA GLY A 657 -4.91 -15.37 -0.28
C GLY A 657 -5.77 -16.49 -0.85
N GLN A 658 -6.72 -16.93 -0.04
CA GLN A 658 -7.72 -17.98 -0.24
C GLN A 658 -7.14 -19.41 -0.39
N VAL A 659 -5.83 -19.57 -0.19
CA VAL A 659 -5.13 -20.86 -0.21
C VAL A 659 -5.43 -21.70 1.02
N SER A 660 -5.41 -21.09 2.20
CA SER A 660 -5.81 -21.69 3.49
C SER A 660 -6.85 -20.82 4.19
N LYS A 661 -7.65 -21.41 5.07
CA LYS A 661 -8.58 -20.70 5.96
C LYS A 661 -7.93 -20.12 7.21
N ASP A 662 -6.68 -20.49 7.48
CA ASP A 662 -5.88 -19.89 8.55
C ASP A 662 -5.31 -18.51 8.17
N GLU A 663 -5.62 -18.04 6.95
CA GLU A 663 -5.13 -16.76 6.44
C GLU A 663 -5.53 -15.59 7.32
N LYS A 664 -4.58 -14.67 7.53
CA LYS A 664 -4.80 -13.41 8.26
C LYS A 664 -4.45 -12.20 7.38
N PRO A 665 -5.25 -11.93 6.32
CA PRO A 665 -4.99 -10.81 5.43
C PRO A 665 -5.08 -9.48 6.16
N ILE A 666 -4.13 -8.58 5.87
CA ILE A 666 -4.13 -7.22 6.41
C ILE A 666 -4.84 -6.31 5.41
N TYR A 667 -6.11 -6.03 5.66
CA TYR A 667 -6.91 -5.16 4.81
C TYR A 667 -6.54 -3.69 4.98
N GLY A 668 -6.60 -2.97 3.87
CA GLY A 668 -6.34 -1.54 3.79
C GLY A 668 -6.76 -0.99 2.42
N ARG A 669 -6.54 0.32 2.22
CA ARG A 669 -6.72 0.94 0.90
C ARG A 669 -5.78 0.25 -0.10
N MET A 670 -6.30 -0.26 -1.21
CA MET A 670 -5.49 -0.85 -2.29
C MET A 670 -4.51 -1.96 -1.82
N PHE A 671 -4.89 -2.77 -0.82
CA PHE A 671 -3.95 -3.61 -0.06
C PHE A 671 -3.16 -4.66 -0.86
N GLN A 672 -3.60 -5.05 -2.05
CA GLN A 672 -2.89 -5.98 -2.94
C GLN A 672 -2.05 -5.26 -4.03
N VAL A 673 -2.25 -3.96 -4.23
CA VAL A 673 -1.50 -3.17 -5.22
C VAL A 673 0.02 -3.23 -5.00
N PRO A 674 0.57 -3.22 -3.76
CA PRO A 674 2.01 -3.39 -3.55
C PRO A 674 2.60 -4.67 -4.16
N PHE A 675 1.81 -5.75 -4.27
CA PHE A 675 2.27 -6.98 -4.92
C PHE A 675 2.36 -6.80 -6.44
N SER A 676 1.37 -6.15 -7.04
CA SER A 676 1.40 -5.78 -8.46
C SER A 676 2.58 -4.88 -8.78
N ASP A 677 2.78 -3.85 -7.95
CA ASP A 677 3.87 -2.89 -8.08
C ASP A 677 5.24 -3.58 -8.07
N LYS A 678 5.44 -4.48 -7.09
CA LYS A 678 6.66 -5.29 -6.96
C LYS A 678 6.92 -6.13 -8.21
N ILE A 679 5.95 -6.95 -8.64
CA ILE A 679 6.08 -7.83 -9.80
C ILE A 679 6.34 -7.02 -11.08
N ARG A 680 5.52 -5.97 -11.31
CA ARG A 680 5.60 -5.14 -12.51
C ARG A 680 6.97 -4.53 -12.68
N ASN A 681 7.47 -3.91 -11.62
CA ASN A 681 8.66 -3.08 -11.71
C ASN A 681 9.97 -3.87 -11.57
N GLU A 682 9.98 -4.98 -10.82
CA GLU A 682 11.16 -5.86 -10.74
C GLU A 682 11.32 -6.72 -12.00
N LEU A 683 10.22 -7.21 -12.58
CA LEU A 683 10.29 -8.07 -13.77
C LEU A 683 10.10 -7.33 -15.08
N ARG A 684 9.64 -6.08 -15.06
CA ARG A 684 9.24 -5.31 -16.25
C ARG A 684 8.24 -6.10 -17.08
N VAL A 685 7.17 -6.53 -16.43
CA VAL A 685 6.06 -7.27 -17.05
C VAL A 685 4.77 -6.52 -16.78
N PRO A 686 3.85 -6.45 -17.75
CA PRO A 686 2.55 -5.88 -17.48
C PRO A 686 1.84 -6.57 -16.32
N THR A 687 1.09 -5.81 -15.53
CA THR A 687 0.25 -6.38 -14.47
C THR A 687 -1.18 -5.83 -14.46
N ILE A 688 -2.11 -6.68 -14.01
CA ILE A 688 -3.46 -6.28 -13.60
C ILE A 688 -3.50 -6.24 -12.07
N ALA A 689 -3.73 -5.07 -11.49
CA ALA A 689 -3.94 -4.94 -10.06
C ALA A 689 -5.41 -5.15 -9.69
N VAL A 690 -5.65 -5.83 -8.57
CA VAL A 690 -6.98 -6.01 -7.95
C VAL A 690 -6.84 -5.80 -6.43
N GLY A 691 -7.95 -5.87 -5.70
CA GLY A 691 -7.94 -5.85 -4.23
C GLY A 691 -8.26 -4.48 -3.65
N ASN A 692 -9.53 -4.28 -3.32
CA ASN A 692 -10.06 -3.04 -2.73
C ASN A 692 -9.84 -1.78 -3.61
N ILE A 693 -9.99 -1.95 -4.94
CA ILE A 693 -10.08 -0.87 -5.93
C ILE A 693 -11.57 -0.65 -6.22
N TYR A 694 -12.06 0.56 -5.98
CA TYR A 694 -13.50 0.86 -6.06
C TYR A 694 -13.86 2.30 -6.49
N GLU A 695 -12.87 3.18 -6.62
CA GLU A 695 -13.05 4.58 -7.03
C GLU A 695 -12.14 4.91 -8.21
N ALA A 696 -12.53 5.91 -9.00
CA ALA A 696 -11.75 6.40 -10.14
C ALA A 696 -10.35 6.87 -9.72
N ASP A 697 -10.24 7.55 -8.57
CA ASP A 697 -8.95 7.99 -8.01
C ASP A 697 -7.99 6.82 -7.79
N HIS A 698 -8.48 5.65 -7.36
CA HIS A 698 -7.63 4.47 -7.22
C HIS A 698 -7.06 4.03 -8.56
N VAL A 699 -7.89 3.95 -9.60
CA VAL A 699 -7.43 3.55 -10.94
C VAL A 699 -6.43 4.57 -11.50
N ASN A 700 -6.78 5.86 -11.49
CA ASN A 700 -5.87 6.92 -11.95
C ASN A 700 -4.54 6.87 -11.22
N THR A 701 -4.55 6.78 -9.88
CA THR A 701 -3.33 6.75 -9.07
C THR A 701 -2.46 5.54 -9.38
N ILE A 702 -3.06 4.34 -9.48
CA ILE A 702 -2.31 3.09 -9.73
C ILE A 702 -1.60 3.13 -11.09
N ILE A 703 -2.32 3.57 -12.13
CA ILE A 703 -1.80 3.68 -13.49
C ILE A 703 -0.75 4.78 -13.58
N ALA A 704 -1.08 5.99 -13.09
CA ALA A 704 -0.18 7.14 -13.08
C ALA A 704 1.13 6.83 -12.36
N ALA A 705 1.08 6.22 -11.18
CA ALA A 705 2.26 5.90 -10.37
C ALA A 705 3.08 4.71 -10.91
N GLY A 706 2.64 4.04 -11.99
CA GLY A 706 3.35 2.90 -12.57
C GLY A 706 3.30 1.64 -11.71
N ARG A 707 2.22 1.43 -10.94
CA ARG A 707 2.04 0.27 -10.04
C ARG A 707 1.31 -0.91 -10.72
N ALA A 708 0.60 -0.63 -11.80
CA ALA A 708 -0.03 -1.60 -12.68
C ALA A 708 -0.26 -1.00 -14.06
N ASP A 709 -0.59 -1.83 -15.04
CA ASP A 709 -0.93 -1.39 -16.39
C ASP A 709 -2.44 -1.44 -16.64
N LEU A 710 -3.15 -2.24 -15.84
CA LEU A 710 -4.61 -2.37 -15.80
C LEU A 710 -5.10 -2.47 -14.35
N CYS A 711 -6.35 -2.08 -14.10
CA CYS A 711 -6.99 -2.23 -12.79
C CYS A 711 -8.30 -3.02 -12.91
N ALA A 712 -8.39 -4.13 -12.18
CA ALA A 712 -9.57 -4.94 -12.08
C ALA A 712 -10.45 -4.52 -10.90
N LEU A 713 -11.71 -4.23 -11.19
CA LEU A 713 -12.75 -3.92 -10.21
C LEU A 713 -13.81 -5.03 -10.23
N ALA A 714 -14.14 -5.53 -9.04
CA ALA A 714 -15.12 -6.59 -8.85
C ALA A 714 -16.48 -6.01 -8.41
N ARG A 715 -16.73 -5.97 -7.09
CA ARG A 715 -17.97 -5.49 -6.45
C ARG A 715 -18.54 -4.17 -7.00
N PRO A 716 -17.75 -3.14 -7.34
CA PRO A 716 -18.28 -1.92 -7.99
C PRO A 716 -19.09 -2.23 -9.26
N HIS A 717 -18.61 -3.14 -10.12
CA HIS A 717 -19.33 -3.57 -11.33
C HIS A 717 -20.52 -4.51 -11.07
N LEU A 718 -20.61 -5.10 -9.86
CA LEU A 718 -21.82 -5.82 -9.44
C LEU A 718 -22.93 -4.83 -9.08
N ALA A 719 -22.58 -3.77 -8.35
CA ALA A 719 -23.52 -2.72 -7.94
C ALA A 719 -23.91 -1.79 -9.11
N ASP A 720 -22.97 -1.50 -10.00
CA ASP A 720 -23.14 -0.57 -11.11
C ASP A 720 -22.43 -1.11 -12.38
N PRO A 721 -23.16 -1.74 -13.32
CA PRO A 721 -22.55 -2.24 -14.54
C PRO A 721 -21.99 -1.13 -15.43
N ALA A 722 -22.46 0.11 -15.30
CA ALA A 722 -22.02 1.28 -16.05
C ALA A 722 -20.99 2.14 -15.31
N TRP A 723 -20.35 1.57 -14.27
CA TRP A 723 -19.41 2.28 -13.39
C TRP A 723 -18.35 3.07 -14.15
N THR A 724 -17.80 2.54 -15.26
CA THR A 724 -16.75 3.24 -16.02
C THR A 724 -17.29 4.48 -16.73
N LEU A 725 -18.52 4.42 -17.28
CA LEU A 725 -19.18 5.58 -17.87
C LEU A 725 -19.50 6.64 -16.82
N HIS A 726 -20.00 6.22 -15.65
CA HIS A 726 -20.27 7.13 -14.54
C HIS A 726 -19.00 7.76 -13.98
N ALA A 727 -17.90 7.00 -13.86
CA ALA A 727 -16.59 7.50 -13.46
C ALA A 727 -16.05 8.53 -14.46
N ALA A 728 -16.29 8.36 -15.76
CA ALA A 728 -15.91 9.34 -16.78
C ALA A 728 -16.69 10.65 -16.60
N ALA A 729 -18.02 10.56 -16.46
CA ALA A 729 -18.89 11.71 -16.23
C ALA A 729 -18.53 12.46 -14.92
N ALA A 730 -18.26 11.74 -13.84
CA ALA A 730 -17.87 12.32 -12.55
C ALA A 730 -16.54 13.09 -12.60
N GLN A 731 -15.63 12.69 -13.50
CA GLN A 731 -14.37 13.40 -13.75
C GLN A 731 -14.49 14.49 -14.84
N GLY A 732 -15.69 14.72 -15.39
CA GLY A 732 -15.88 15.63 -16.52
C GLY A 732 -15.20 15.17 -17.81
N TYR A 733 -14.83 13.89 -17.93
CA TYR A 733 -14.14 13.35 -19.10
C TYR A 733 -15.14 12.83 -20.13
N ASN A 734 -15.21 13.50 -21.28
CA ASN A 734 -16.17 13.21 -22.35
C ASN A 734 -15.64 12.29 -23.46
N GLY A 735 -14.38 11.83 -23.36
CA GLY A 735 -13.71 11.03 -24.38
C GLY A 735 -14.03 9.53 -24.38
N VAL A 736 -14.78 9.03 -23.39
CA VAL A 736 -15.29 7.65 -23.42
C VAL A 736 -16.47 7.53 -24.38
N THR A 737 -16.45 6.51 -25.23
CA THR A 737 -17.57 6.19 -26.12
C THR A 737 -18.74 5.62 -25.33
N TRP A 738 -19.90 6.28 -25.41
CA TRP A 738 -21.16 5.74 -24.92
C TRP A 738 -21.91 5.03 -26.06
N PRO A 739 -22.66 3.95 -25.78
CA PRO A 739 -23.64 3.43 -26.72
C PRO A 739 -24.56 4.56 -27.18
N LYS A 740 -24.84 4.64 -28.50
CA LYS A 740 -25.64 5.73 -29.09
C LYS A 740 -27.01 5.87 -28.43
N GLN A 741 -27.58 4.75 -28.00
CA GLN A 741 -28.84 4.61 -27.31
C GLN A 741 -28.85 5.25 -25.91
N TYR A 742 -27.67 5.46 -25.30
CA TYR A 742 -27.54 5.97 -23.93
C TYR A 742 -27.19 7.47 -23.86
N LEU A 743 -27.04 8.15 -25.00
CA LEU A 743 -26.62 9.56 -25.03
C LEU A 743 -27.57 10.50 -24.29
N GLY A 744 -28.88 10.24 -24.30
CA GLY A 744 -29.83 11.01 -23.49
C GLY A 744 -29.58 10.89 -21.98
N GLY A 745 -29.19 9.68 -21.52
CA GLY A 745 -28.80 9.43 -20.14
C GLY A 745 -27.48 10.11 -19.77
N LYS A 746 -26.49 10.09 -20.69
CA LYS A 746 -25.22 10.80 -20.53
C LYS A 746 -25.43 12.29 -20.22
N ILE A 747 -26.18 12.98 -21.07
CA ILE A 747 -26.44 14.42 -20.95
C ILE A 747 -27.11 14.74 -19.61
N GLN A 748 -28.09 13.92 -19.20
CA GLN A 748 -28.79 14.11 -17.93
C GLN A 748 -27.86 13.91 -16.73
N LEU A 749 -26.99 12.89 -16.77
CA LEU A 749 -26.03 12.60 -15.70
C LEU A 749 -25.00 13.72 -15.56
N GLU A 750 -24.36 14.12 -16.65
CA GLU A 750 -23.35 15.18 -16.67
C GLU A 750 -23.93 16.49 -16.09
N ARG A 751 -25.12 16.90 -16.55
CA ARG A 751 -25.81 18.10 -16.03
C ARG A 751 -26.14 18.01 -14.53
N ASN A 752 -26.52 16.83 -14.05
CA ASN A 752 -26.82 16.63 -12.63
C ASN A 752 -25.57 16.74 -11.76
N LEU A 753 -24.44 16.20 -12.24
CA LEU A 753 -23.15 16.30 -11.57
C LEU A 753 -22.66 17.75 -11.55
N GLU A 754 -22.72 18.46 -12.68
CA GLU A 754 -22.39 19.88 -12.75
C GLU A 754 -23.22 20.72 -11.76
N ARG A 755 -24.54 20.46 -11.69
CA ARG A 755 -25.43 21.14 -10.73
C ARG A 755 -25.04 20.81 -9.29
N ALA A 756 -24.72 19.56 -8.97
CA ALA A 756 -24.30 19.14 -7.64
C ALA A 756 -22.98 19.84 -7.24
N THR A 757 -22.02 19.93 -8.15
CA THR A 757 -20.76 20.67 -7.94
C THR A 757 -21.01 22.16 -7.72
N GLN A 758 -21.88 22.79 -8.51
CA GLN A 758 -22.24 24.20 -8.32
C GLN A 758 -22.91 24.46 -6.97
N LEU A 759 -23.83 23.59 -6.54
CA LEU A 759 -24.46 23.69 -5.23
C LEU A 759 -23.45 23.52 -4.09
N ALA A 760 -22.50 22.58 -4.23
CA ALA A 760 -21.44 22.37 -3.24
C ALA A 760 -20.44 23.53 -3.17
N LEU A 761 -20.20 24.25 -4.28
CA LEU A 761 -19.37 25.47 -4.29
C LEU A 761 -20.08 26.69 -3.68
N ASN A 762 -21.42 26.70 -3.71
CA ASN A 762 -22.24 27.79 -3.17
C ASN A 762 -22.63 27.59 -1.70
N ALA A 763 -22.40 26.40 -1.14
CA ALA A 763 -22.63 26.05 0.25
C ALA A 763 -21.33 26.22 1.05
#